data_AF-A0A800F856-F1
#
_entry.id   AF-A0A800F856-F1
#
_cell.length_a   1.000
_cell.length_b   1.000
_cell.length_c   1.000
_cell.angle_alpha   90.00
_cell.angle_beta   90.00
_cell.angle_gamma   90.00
#
_symmetry.space_group_name_H-M   'P 1'
#
loop_
_entity.id
_entity.type
_entity.pdbx_description
1 polymer ?
#
loop_
_entity_poly.entity_id
_entity_poly.type
_entity_poly.pdbx_seq_one_letter_code
_entity_poly.pdbx_strand_id
1 'polypeptide(L)'
;MNTTPRRKLVEVSLPLEAINDASGREKSLRQGLPSTMHLWWSRKPLATARAILFAQLVDDPSSHPDRFPSREAQDDERQRLHKLIEQLVVWENTTNTRLLDEARAEIRNSNGGELPSILDPFAGGGSIPLEAARLGLPSFAGDLNPVSVLINRAQIDIPARFSDRPPVSPDAAARVTPWHGAEGLAEDVRRYGKWVRDEAFKRIGHLYPNVVGPDGEEHELIAWKWARVVKSPNPANPVEAPLVNSWWLAKKKGKEAWVRPVLDGGQLRYRVEHDDQGPTGTADGTVGRSGAISVTDKSAISLDYIRGEARAGRMEHRMLAVIAKDVRGRLYLSPDEAAEALADVARPVSAPEQSTPEAGLGVSVQNYGMNRWSDLFTNRQLVALTTFSDLVREARASILDDALLAGMDRGDHLAIGGTGALAYSEAVSAYLGLAVSKMAEYNNSLCRWMSQPKNELVGSSFSMLAITMAWDFAEANVFSTSSGGWDAALNPVSKALEKLPTGINGTAEMRDASQSGYPRVSSISTDPPYYDTVGYADLSDLFYVWLRETLFDVYPDLFGTLLTPKSEELVANPHRHHGRAGAEKFFIDGFNRVFERIRADGLSSADIPITVYYAYKQQDSNGNTGWHTLLDGLVNAGWEITGTWPVRSERGGRMREVASNALASSIVLACRPRSSEAVTTTRRDFLAALKAELPEALRTLMLGAIAPGDLAQAAIGPGISVFSRYARVREADGSDMSVKDALLAINATLDEVIGEQESDFDPDTRFAVKWYRQFGWEQDSSGIAD
;
A
#
# COMPACT_ATOMS: atom_id res chain seq x y z
N MET A 1 -41.82 -18.83 -1.62
CA MET A 1 -40.91 -19.81 -1.00
C MET A 1 -39.84 -19.00 -0.28
N ASN A 2 -39.89 -18.91 1.05
CA ASN A 2 -38.82 -18.29 1.84
C ASN A 2 -37.65 -19.29 1.87
N THR A 3 -36.76 -19.21 0.89
CA THR A 3 -35.50 -19.96 0.92
C THR A 3 -34.53 -19.17 1.77
N THR A 4 -34.29 -19.62 3.00
CA THR A 4 -33.19 -19.11 3.83
C THR A 4 -31.89 -19.12 2.99
N PRO A 5 -31.14 -18.01 2.91
CA PRO A 5 -29.92 -17.96 2.11
C PRO A 5 -28.93 -19.03 2.57
N ARG A 6 -28.22 -19.66 1.63
CA ARG A 6 -27.16 -20.62 1.97
C ARG A 6 -26.02 -19.87 2.66
N ARG A 7 -25.61 -20.34 3.83
CA ARG A 7 -24.44 -19.82 4.54
C ARG A 7 -23.18 -20.13 3.76
N LYS A 8 -22.32 -19.13 3.63
CA LYS A 8 -21.00 -19.24 3.01
C LYS A 8 -19.95 -19.51 4.08
N LEU A 9 -18.80 -20.04 3.67
CA LEU A 9 -17.70 -20.39 4.59
C LEU A 9 -17.21 -19.16 5.38
N VAL A 10 -17.16 -17.99 4.76
CA VAL A 10 -16.82 -16.70 5.40
C VAL A 10 -17.80 -16.26 6.49
N GLU A 11 -18.95 -16.91 6.64
CA GLU A 11 -19.94 -16.61 7.70
C GLU A 11 -19.82 -17.59 8.88
N VAL A 12 -18.94 -18.59 8.77
CA VAL A 12 -18.86 -19.71 9.73
C VAL A 12 -17.44 -19.94 10.24
N SER A 13 -16.44 -20.06 9.36
CA SER A 13 -15.07 -20.42 9.77
C SER A 13 -14.00 -20.12 8.72
N LEU A 14 -12.79 -19.77 9.16
CA LEU A 14 -11.60 -19.60 8.31
C LEU A 14 -10.35 -20.16 9.00
N PRO A 15 -9.36 -20.70 8.25
CA PRO A 15 -8.07 -21.10 8.80
C PRO A 15 -7.16 -19.87 9.01
N LEU A 16 -7.47 -19.05 10.02
CA LEU A 16 -6.84 -17.75 10.24
C LEU A 16 -5.33 -17.82 10.44
N GLU A 17 -4.82 -18.83 11.14
CA GLU A 17 -3.38 -19.01 11.37
C GLU A 17 -2.62 -19.08 10.04
N ALA A 18 -3.03 -19.98 9.14
CA ALA A 18 -2.43 -20.13 7.82
C ALA A 18 -2.55 -18.87 6.95
N ILE A 19 -3.71 -18.20 6.98
CA ILE A 19 -3.92 -16.93 6.27
C ILE A 19 -2.96 -15.86 6.78
N ASN A 20 -2.83 -15.73 8.09
CA ASN A 20 -2.00 -14.70 8.75
C ASN A 20 -0.51 -14.96 8.55
N ASP A 21 -0.06 -16.21 8.61
CA ASP A 21 1.33 -16.60 8.36
C ASP A 21 1.72 -16.35 6.90
N ALA A 22 0.86 -16.73 5.95
CA ALA A 22 1.07 -16.44 4.53
C ALA A 22 1.14 -14.94 4.27
N SER A 23 0.25 -14.15 4.88
CA SER A 23 0.22 -12.69 4.77
C SER A 23 1.48 -12.03 5.34
N GLY A 24 2.02 -12.56 6.44
CA GLY A 24 3.29 -12.13 7.01
C GLY A 24 4.48 -12.45 6.11
N ARG A 25 4.52 -13.66 5.54
CA ARG A 25 5.57 -14.12 4.61
C ARG A 25 5.58 -13.29 3.32
N GLU A 26 4.43 -12.96 2.76
CA GLU A 26 4.30 -12.18 1.52
C GLU A 26 5.13 -10.88 1.56
N LYS A 27 5.16 -10.19 2.71
CA LYS A 27 5.90 -8.93 2.89
C LYS A 27 7.43 -9.08 2.88
N SER A 28 7.94 -10.30 3.05
CA SER A 28 9.37 -10.60 2.96
C SER A 28 9.82 -10.86 1.52
N LEU A 29 8.88 -11.19 0.63
CA LEU A 29 9.18 -11.43 -0.78
C LEU A 29 9.59 -10.11 -1.46
N ARG A 30 10.58 -10.20 -2.34
CA ARG A 30 11.23 -9.03 -2.95
C ARG A 30 10.98 -8.89 -4.44
N GLN A 31 10.39 -9.89 -5.10
CA GLN A 31 10.25 -9.94 -6.55
C GLN A 31 8.98 -10.67 -6.97
N GLY A 32 8.43 -10.31 -8.13
CA GLY A 32 7.28 -10.99 -8.75
C GLY A 32 5.92 -10.63 -8.15
N LEU A 33 5.88 -9.91 -7.03
CA LEU A 33 4.65 -9.41 -6.45
C LEU A 33 4.13 -8.19 -7.22
N PRO A 34 2.82 -8.06 -7.44
CA PRO A 34 2.18 -6.84 -7.94
C PRO A 34 2.55 -5.57 -7.15
N SER A 35 2.82 -5.69 -5.83
CA SER A 35 3.30 -4.58 -4.99
C SER A 35 4.69 -4.06 -5.37
N THR A 36 5.46 -4.86 -6.11
CA THR A 36 6.76 -4.44 -6.63
C THR A 36 6.64 -3.67 -7.95
N MET A 37 5.51 -3.81 -8.68
CA MET A 37 5.22 -3.08 -9.92
C MET A 37 5.05 -1.58 -9.66
N HIS A 38 4.24 -1.20 -8.67
CA HIS A 38 4.03 0.20 -8.28
C HIS A 38 3.61 0.29 -6.81
N LEU A 39 4.00 1.37 -6.13
CA LEU A 39 3.57 1.63 -4.76
C LEU A 39 2.08 1.97 -4.70
N TRP A 40 1.39 1.49 -3.67
CA TRP A 40 0.11 2.02 -3.19
C TRP A 40 0.00 1.77 -1.68
N TRP A 41 -0.38 2.79 -0.90
CA TRP A 41 -0.15 2.80 0.56
C TRP A 41 -0.97 1.78 1.37
N SER A 42 -2.17 1.40 0.92
CA SER A 42 -3.06 0.47 1.65
C SER A 42 -3.34 -0.83 0.87
N ARG A 43 -2.30 -1.50 0.37
CA ARG A 43 -2.50 -2.81 -0.28
C ARG A 43 -2.78 -3.91 0.74
N LYS A 44 -3.89 -4.63 0.56
CA LYS A 44 -4.15 -5.86 1.31
C LYS A 44 -3.22 -6.99 0.87
N PRO A 45 -2.77 -7.86 1.79
CA PRO A 45 -2.05 -9.07 1.42
C PRO A 45 -2.88 -9.91 0.43
N LEU A 46 -2.23 -10.38 -0.63
CA LEU A 46 -2.87 -11.18 -1.67
C LEU A 46 -3.36 -12.52 -1.12
N ALA A 47 -2.61 -13.10 -0.19
CA ALA A 47 -3.03 -14.29 0.57
C ALA A 47 -4.41 -14.10 1.23
N THR A 48 -4.60 -12.97 1.96
CA THR A 48 -5.89 -12.66 2.60
C THR A 48 -6.99 -12.44 1.55
N ALA A 49 -6.73 -11.65 0.51
CA ALA A 49 -7.71 -11.37 -0.54
C ALA A 49 -8.23 -12.67 -1.19
N ARG A 50 -7.33 -13.58 -1.55
CA ARG A 50 -7.68 -14.87 -2.16
C ARG A 50 -8.49 -15.77 -1.23
N ALA A 51 -8.11 -15.88 0.04
CA ALA A 51 -8.81 -16.70 1.01
C ALA A 51 -10.23 -16.21 1.27
N ILE A 52 -10.40 -14.89 1.45
CA ILE A 52 -11.71 -14.28 1.68
C ILE A 52 -12.60 -14.42 0.45
N LEU A 53 -12.09 -14.18 -0.76
CA LEU A 53 -12.87 -14.37 -2.00
C LEU A 53 -13.33 -15.83 -2.14
N PHE A 54 -12.45 -16.80 -1.91
CA PHE A 54 -12.82 -18.21 -1.96
C PHE A 54 -13.91 -18.54 -0.93
N ALA A 55 -13.70 -18.15 0.33
CA ALA A 55 -14.65 -18.43 1.41
C ALA A 55 -15.98 -17.66 1.30
N GLN A 56 -15.97 -16.49 0.65
CA GLN A 56 -17.16 -15.70 0.33
C GLN A 56 -18.05 -16.41 -0.69
N LEU A 57 -17.46 -17.16 -1.61
CA LEU A 57 -18.19 -17.78 -2.72
C LEU A 57 -18.55 -19.25 -2.45
N VAL A 58 -17.81 -19.94 -1.60
CA VAL A 58 -18.04 -21.36 -1.27
C VAL A 58 -19.05 -21.52 -0.12
N ASP A 59 -20.04 -22.39 -0.32
CA ASP A 59 -21.04 -22.72 0.71
C ASP A 59 -20.39 -23.43 1.90
N ASP A 60 -20.80 -23.08 3.13
CA ASP A 60 -20.46 -23.91 4.29
C ASP A 60 -21.22 -25.25 4.19
N PRO A 61 -20.63 -26.38 4.61
CA PRO A 61 -21.28 -27.69 4.55
C PRO A 61 -22.62 -27.77 5.29
N SER A 62 -22.87 -26.93 6.30
CA SER A 62 -24.17 -26.83 6.99
C SER A 62 -25.32 -26.37 6.08
N SER A 63 -25.02 -25.76 4.93
CA SER A 63 -26.00 -25.38 3.91
C SER A 63 -26.46 -26.55 3.03
N HIS A 64 -25.81 -27.72 3.11
CA HIS A 64 -26.10 -28.91 2.31
C HIS A 64 -26.34 -30.14 3.21
N PRO A 65 -27.40 -30.14 4.05
CA PRO A 65 -27.68 -31.25 4.98
C PRO A 65 -28.03 -32.56 4.27
N ASP A 66 -28.40 -32.51 2.99
CA ASP A 66 -28.58 -33.67 2.11
C ASP A 66 -27.25 -34.36 1.76
N ARG A 67 -26.16 -33.60 1.70
CA ARG A 67 -24.80 -34.09 1.42
C ARG A 67 -24.00 -34.35 2.71
N PHE A 68 -24.20 -33.50 3.72
CA PHE A 68 -23.48 -33.52 5.00
C PHE A 68 -24.49 -33.56 6.17
N PRO A 69 -25.11 -34.73 6.43
CA PRO A 69 -26.25 -34.84 7.34
C PRO A 69 -25.88 -34.76 8.83
N SER A 70 -24.62 -34.99 9.20
CA SER A 70 -24.15 -34.95 10.59
C SER A 70 -23.17 -33.79 10.81
N ARG A 71 -23.02 -33.35 12.08
CA ARG A 71 -22.00 -32.35 12.46
C ARG A 71 -20.59 -32.82 12.08
N GLU A 72 -20.27 -34.09 12.35
CA GLU A 72 -18.98 -34.69 12.00
C GLU A 72 -18.72 -34.62 10.48
N ALA A 73 -19.71 -34.95 9.63
CA ALA A 73 -19.56 -34.83 8.18
C ALA A 73 -19.40 -33.37 7.71
N GLN A 74 -20.06 -32.42 8.38
CA GLN A 74 -19.89 -30.99 8.11
C GLN A 74 -18.50 -30.50 8.52
N ASP A 75 -17.99 -30.96 9.66
CA ASP A 75 -16.67 -30.61 10.18
C ASP A 75 -15.55 -31.19 9.30
N ASP A 76 -15.69 -32.45 8.85
CA ASP A 76 -14.75 -33.10 7.93
C ASP A 76 -14.67 -32.36 6.58
N GLU A 77 -15.81 -32.03 5.98
CA GLU A 77 -15.84 -31.28 4.71
C GLU A 77 -15.28 -29.87 4.89
N ARG A 78 -15.62 -29.20 6.00
CA ARG A 78 -15.07 -27.88 6.33
C ARG A 78 -13.56 -27.94 6.47
N GLN A 79 -13.02 -29.00 7.11
CA GLN A 79 -11.58 -29.20 7.22
C GLN A 79 -10.94 -29.44 5.84
N ARG A 80 -11.60 -30.14 4.91
CA ARG A 80 -11.13 -30.27 3.52
C ARG A 80 -11.06 -28.91 2.82
N LEU A 81 -12.10 -28.09 2.96
CA LEU A 81 -12.13 -26.73 2.40
C LEU A 81 -11.07 -25.82 3.03
N HIS A 82 -10.80 -25.95 4.33
CA HIS A 82 -9.72 -25.23 5.02
C HIS A 82 -8.35 -25.64 4.48
N LYS A 83 -8.08 -26.93 4.28
CA LYS A 83 -6.84 -27.42 3.65
C LYS A 83 -6.66 -26.86 2.23
N LEU A 84 -7.76 -26.69 1.49
CA LEU A 84 -7.71 -26.05 0.17
C LEU A 84 -7.33 -24.56 0.30
N ILE A 85 -7.90 -23.82 1.25
CA ILE A 85 -7.51 -22.43 1.55
C ILE A 85 -6.03 -22.36 1.95
N GLU A 86 -5.56 -23.23 2.84
CA GLU A 86 -4.16 -23.30 3.27
C GLU A 86 -3.19 -23.44 2.09
N GLN A 87 -3.55 -24.24 1.09
CA GLN A 87 -2.77 -24.35 -0.14
C GLN A 87 -2.90 -23.12 -1.02
N LEU A 88 -4.11 -22.55 -1.13
CA LEU A 88 -4.38 -21.36 -1.94
C LEU A 88 -3.60 -20.16 -1.43
N VAL A 89 -3.44 -19.94 -0.13
CA VAL A 89 -2.76 -18.75 0.42
C VAL A 89 -1.25 -18.72 0.20
N VAL A 90 -0.64 -19.85 -0.15
CA VAL A 90 0.81 -19.95 -0.41
C VAL A 90 1.16 -19.23 -1.73
N TRP A 91 2.07 -18.25 -1.67
CA TRP A 91 2.46 -17.44 -2.83
C TRP A 91 2.98 -18.28 -4.00
N GLU A 92 3.77 -19.32 -3.72
CA GLU A 92 4.34 -20.20 -4.73
C GLU A 92 3.26 -21.01 -5.49
N ASN A 93 2.07 -21.16 -4.92
CA ASN A 93 0.94 -21.86 -5.55
C ASN A 93 0.07 -20.96 -6.44
N THR A 94 0.37 -19.67 -6.55
CA THR A 94 -0.45 -18.68 -7.30
C THR A 94 -0.56 -18.92 -8.80
N THR A 95 0.31 -19.77 -9.35
CA THR A 95 0.29 -20.19 -10.75
C THR A 95 0.05 -21.69 -10.90
N ASN A 96 -0.38 -22.38 -9.83
CA ASN A 96 -0.70 -23.81 -9.88
C ASN A 96 -2.09 -24.01 -10.48
N THR A 97 -2.15 -24.28 -11.79
CA THR A 97 -3.41 -24.41 -12.54
C THR A 97 -4.33 -25.48 -11.95
N ARG A 98 -3.79 -26.63 -11.52
CA ARG A 98 -4.60 -27.72 -10.94
C ARG A 98 -5.30 -27.27 -9.65
N LEU A 99 -4.58 -26.56 -8.78
CA LEU A 99 -5.15 -26.04 -7.53
C LEU A 99 -6.21 -24.96 -7.80
N LEU A 100 -5.94 -24.06 -8.76
CA LEU A 100 -6.90 -23.03 -9.16
C LEU A 100 -8.13 -23.62 -9.84
N ASP A 101 -7.99 -24.73 -10.57
CA ASP A 101 -9.12 -25.47 -11.16
C ASP A 101 -9.99 -26.14 -10.09
N GLU A 102 -9.36 -26.74 -9.06
CA GLU A 102 -10.05 -27.29 -7.90
C GLU A 102 -10.84 -26.19 -7.16
N ALA A 103 -10.21 -25.05 -6.90
CA ALA A 103 -10.88 -23.90 -6.28
C ALA A 103 -12.07 -23.40 -7.14
N ARG A 104 -11.88 -23.28 -8.46
CA ARG A 104 -12.95 -22.92 -9.40
C ARG A 104 -14.10 -23.91 -9.41
N ALA A 105 -13.82 -25.21 -9.27
CA ALA A 105 -14.85 -26.24 -9.19
C ALA A 105 -15.72 -26.06 -7.93
N GLU A 106 -15.11 -25.81 -6.76
CA GLU A 106 -15.87 -25.57 -5.52
C GLU A 106 -16.71 -24.30 -5.57
N ILE A 107 -16.16 -23.24 -6.17
CA ILE A 107 -16.92 -22.01 -6.42
C ILE A 107 -18.12 -22.30 -7.31
N ARG A 108 -17.96 -23.02 -8.42
CA ARG A 108 -19.10 -23.39 -9.29
C ARG A 108 -20.14 -24.23 -8.57
N ASN A 109 -19.70 -25.24 -7.81
CA ASN A 109 -20.60 -26.13 -7.06
C ASN A 109 -21.48 -25.35 -6.08
N SER A 110 -20.94 -24.29 -5.49
CA SER A 110 -21.64 -23.44 -4.51
C SER A 110 -22.51 -22.34 -5.15
N ASN A 111 -22.39 -22.12 -6.46
CA ASN A 111 -23.01 -20.99 -7.16
C ASN A 111 -23.73 -21.42 -8.45
N GLY A 112 -24.36 -22.60 -8.43
CA GLY A 112 -25.24 -23.04 -9.53
C GLY A 112 -24.51 -23.40 -10.82
N GLY A 113 -23.22 -23.75 -10.76
CA GLY A 113 -22.39 -24.08 -11.92
C GLY A 113 -21.61 -22.90 -12.50
N GLU A 114 -21.84 -21.68 -12.01
CA GLU A 114 -21.26 -20.45 -12.56
C GLU A 114 -20.08 -19.94 -11.71
N LEU A 115 -19.22 -19.12 -12.32
CA LEU A 115 -18.19 -18.35 -11.61
C LEU A 115 -18.72 -16.93 -11.33
N PRO A 116 -18.98 -16.58 -10.06
CA PRO A 116 -19.53 -15.28 -9.67
C PRO A 116 -18.64 -14.10 -10.08
N SER A 117 -19.25 -12.99 -10.47
CA SER A 117 -18.53 -11.73 -10.71
C SER A 117 -18.32 -10.95 -9.40
N ILE A 118 -17.17 -10.28 -9.30
CA ILE A 118 -16.76 -9.50 -8.12
C ILE A 118 -16.52 -8.04 -8.50
N LEU A 119 -17.05 -7.14 -7.69
CA LEU A 119 -16.75 -5.70 -7.74
C LEU A 119 -15.98 -5.26 -6.49
N ASP A 120 -14.95 -4.45 -6.69
CA ASP A 120 -14.33 -3.62 -5.66
C ASP A 120 -14.43 -2.14 -6.08
N PRO A 121 -15.32 -1.33 -5.46
CA PRO A 121 -15.46 0.10 -5.76
C PRO A 121 -14.38 0.98 -5.11
N PHE A 122 -13.48 0.40 -4.30
CA PHE A 122 -12.33 1.06 -3.68
C PHE A 122 -11.05 0.29 -3.97
N ALA A 123 -10.83 -0.06 -5.25
CA ALA A 123 -9.85 -1.03 -5.66
C ALA A 123 -8.41 -0.70 -5.24
N GLY A 124 -8.05 0.59 -5.15
CA GLY A 124 -6.75 1.04 -4.68
C GLY A 124 -5.60 0.33 -5.40
N GLY A 125 -4.78 -0.41 -4.66
CA GLY A 125 -3.63 -1.11 -5.25
C GLY A 125 -3.97 -2.38 -6.04
N GLY A 126 -5.23 -2.81 -6.06
CA GLY A 126 -5.76 -3.88 -6.91
C GLY A 126 -5.72 -5.29 -6.34
N SER A 127 -5.45 -5.46 -5.04
CA SER A 127 -5.31 -6.80 -4.43
C SER A 127 -6.55 -7.69 -4.61
N ILE A 128 -7.75 -7.15 -4.35
CA ILE A 128 -9.02 -7.89 -4.47
C ILE A 128 -9.34 -8.22 -5.93
N PRO A 129 -9.41 -7.26 -6.87
CA PRO A 129 -9.72 -7.57 -8.26
C PRO A 129 -8.68 -8.48 -8.93
N LEU A 130 -7.40 -8.37 -8.54
CA LEU A 130 -6.35 -9.26 -9.03
C LEU A 130 -6.57 -10.71 -8.59
N GLU A 131 -6.85 -10.94 -7.31
CA GLU A 131 -7.05 -12.29 -6.79
C GLU A 131 -8.38 -12.90 -7.26
N ALA A 132 -9.38 -12.07 -7.52
CA ALA A 132 -10.59 -12.49 -8.23
C ALA A 132 -10.24 -12.99 -9.64
N ALA A 133 -9.48 -12.23 -10.43
CA ALA A 133 -9.03 -12.64 -11.75
C ALA A 133 -8.16 -13.93 -11.71
N ARG A 134 -7.32 -14.10 -10.67
CA ARG A 134 -6.52 -15.31 -10.47
C ARG A 134 -7.36 -16.55 -10.19
N LEU A 135 -8.49 -16.39 -9.50
CA LEU A 135 -9.51 -17.43 -9.31
C LEU A 135 -10.41 -17.61 -10.55
N GLY A 136 -10.17 -16.88 -11.64
CA GLY A 136 -10.94 -16.94 -12.88
C GLY A 136 -12.31 -16.26 -12.79
N LEU A 137 -12.51 -15.38 -11.81
CA LEU A 137 -13.75 -14.64 -11.61
C LEU A 137 -13.74 -13.36 -12.46
N PRO A 138 -14.85 -12.99 -13.12
CA PRO A 138 -14.99 -11.68 -13.74
C PRO A 138 -14.82 -10.59 -12.67
N SER A 139 -13.81 -9.74 -12.81
CA SER A 139 -13.46 -8.73 -11.81
C SER A 139 -13.66 -7.30 -12.33
N PHE A 140 -14.31 -6.49 -11.52
CA PHE A 140 -14.56 -5.07 -11.77
C PHE A 140 -13.89 -4.25 -10.67
N ALA A 141 -13.05 -3.31 -11.06
CA ALA A 141 -12.34 -2.40 -10.18
C ALA A 141 -12.81 -0.96 -10.43
N GLY A 142 -13.28 -0.29 -9.38
CA GLY A 142 -13.55 1.14 -9.38
C GLY A 142 -12.59 1.85 -8.44
N ASP A 143 -12.11 3.02 -8.85
CA ASP A 143 -11.41 3.95 -7.96
C ASP A 143 -11.55 5.38 -8.49
N LEU A 144 -11.62 6.37 -7.61
CA LEU A 144 -11.62 7.78 -8.01
C LEU A 144 -10.24 8.21 -8.54
N ASN A 145 -9.18 7.59 -8.05
CA ASN A 145 -7.82 8.00 -8.31
C ASN A 145 -7.28 7.39 -9.62
N PRO A 146 -6.89 8.21 -10.61
CA PRO A 146 -6.43 7.70 -11.90
C PRO A 146 -5.14 6.86 -11.84
N VAL A 147 -4.27 7.11 -10.85
CA VAL A 147 -3.06 6.29 -10.64
C VAL A 147 -3.45 4.89 -10.16
N SER A 148 -4.42 4.79 -9.25
CA SER A 148 -5.01 3.52 -8.81
C SER A 148 -5.64 2.76 -9.99
N VAL A 149 -6.41 3.45 -10.83
CA VAL A 149 -7.05 2.84 -12.00
C VAL A 149 -6.01 2.30 -12.99
N LEU A 150 -4.95 3.06 -13.28
CA LEU A 150 -3.85 2.59 -14.16
C LEU A 150 -3.19 1.34 -13.59
N ILE A 151 -2.92 1.30 -12.28
CA ILE A 151 -2.36 0.13 -11.59
C ILE A 151 -3.27 -1.09 -11.75
N ASN A 152 -4.59 -0.90 -11.62
CA ASN A 152 -5.56 -1.98 -11.81
C ASN A 152 -5.62 -2.46 -13.27
N ARG A 153 -5.68 -1.55 -14.25
CA ARG A 153 -5.62 -1.91 -15.69
C ARG A 153 -4.36 -2.72 -16.01
N ALA A 154 -3.21 -2.31 -15.48
CA ALA A 154 -1.94 -3.02 -15.62
C ALA A 154 -1.92 -4.41 -14.96
N GLN A 155 -2.81 -4.69 -14.00
CA GLN A 155 -2.87 -5.94 -13.26
C GLN A 155 -3.89 -6.95 -13.81
N ILE A 156 -5.07 -6.48 -14.21
CA ILE A 156 -6.22 -7.36 -14.53
C ILE A 156 -6.79 -7.19 -15.94
N ASP A 157 -6.41 -6.15 -16.67
CA ASP A 157 -6.96 -5.86 -18.00
C ASP A 157 -5.91 -6.12 -19.10
N ILE A 158 -4.80 -5.38 -19.06
CA ILE A 158 -3.75 -5.43 -20.09
C ILE A 158 -3.15 -6.85 -20.29
N PRO A 159 -2.77 -7.60 -19.24
CA PRO A 159 -2.12 -8.91 -19.42
C PRO A 159 -2.98 -9.93 -20.17
N ALA A 160 -4.29 -9.94 -19.90
CA ALA A 160 -5.22 -10.90 -20.48
C ALA A 160 -5.50 -10.62 -21.98
N ARG A 161 -5.46 -9.35 -22.41
CA ARG A 161 -5.61 -8.95 -23.82
C ARG A 161 -4.51 -9.48 -24.74
N PHE A 162 -3.31 -9.64 -24.20
CA PHE A 162 -2.11 -10.00 -24.94
C PHE A 162 -1.53 -11.35 -24.48
N SER A 163 -2.35 -12.20 -23.87
CA SER A 163 -1.96 -13.54 -23.43
C SER A 163 -1.41 -14.37 -24.59
N ASP A 164 -0.35 -15.12 -24.30
CA ASP A 164 0.29 -16.11 -25.17
C ASP A 164 0.80 -15.53 -26.51
N ARG A 165 0.93 -14.21 -26.59
CA ARG A 165 1.51 -13.53 -27.76
C ARG A 165 3.02 -13.51 -27.68
N PRO A 166 3.74 -13.71 -28.80
CA PRO A 166 5.17 -13.46 -28.84
C PRO A 166 5.48 -11.95 -28.71
N PRO A 167 6.68 -11.58 -28.23
CA PRO A 167 7.18 -10.21 -28.30
C PRO A 167 7.33 -9.77 -29.76
N VAL A 168 7.13 -8.47 -30.00
CA VAL A 168 7.30 -7.83 -31.31
C VAL A 168 8.68 -7.21 -31.48
N SER A 169 9.44 -7.00 -30.39
CA SER A 169 10.79 -6.46 -30.45
C SER A 169 11.70 -7.30 -31.36
N PRO A 170 12.43 -6.69 -32.31
CA PRO A 170 13.41 -7.39 -33.15
C PRO A 170 14.57 -7.99 -32.34
N ASP A 171 14.86 -7.41 -31.16
CA ASP A 171 15.90 -7.89 -30.24
C ASP A 171 15.43 -9.02 -29.30
N ALA A 172 14.20 -9.52 -29.47
CA ALA A 172 13.68 -10.61 -28.66
C ALA A 172 14.43 -11.92 -28.98
N ALA A 173 14.79 -12.68 -27.94
CA ALA A 173 15.50 -13.94 -28.14
C ALA A 173 14.60 -14.94 -28.88
N ALA A 174 15.13 -15.58 -29.91
CA ALA A 174 14.48 -16.74 -30.52
C ALA A 174 14.34 -17.85 -29.48
N ARG A 175 13.13 -18.37 -29.31
CA ARG A 175 12.83 -19.47 -28.39
C ARG A 175 12.07 -20.58 -29.13
N VAL A 176 12.35 -21.82 -28.74
CA VAL A 176 11.64 -23.01 -29.26
C VAL A 176 10.33 -23.23 -28.53
N THR A 177 10.26 -22.84 -27.26
CA THR A 177 9.05 -22.91 -26.44
C THR A 177 8.12 -21.74 -26.76
N PRO A 178 6.80 -21.98 -26.87
CA PRO A 178 5.81 -20.90 -26.97
C PRO A 178 5.90 -19.94 -25.78
N TRP A 179 5.49 -18.70 -26.02
CA TRP A 179 5.30 -17.70 -24.97
C TRP A 179 4.00 -18.00 -24.25
N HIS A 180 4.02 -18.02 -22.92
CA HIS A 180 2.85 -18.32 -22.12
C HIS A 180 2.38 -17.11 -21.30
N GLY A 181 1.06 -16.90 -21.23
CA GLY A 181 0.49 -15.78 -20.50
C GLY A 181 1.09 -14.44 -20.94
N ALA A 182 1.57 -13.64 -19.98
CA ALA A 182 2.11 -12.31 -20.26
C ALA A 182 3.63 -12.30 -20.56
N GLU A 183 4.28 -13.45 -20.77
CA GLU A 183 5.74 -13.53 -20.95
C GLU A 183 6.24 -12.73 -22.16
N GLY A 184 5.51 -12.74 -23.29
CA GLY A 184 5.91 -11.98 -24.47
C GLY A 184 5.83 -10.47 -24.25
N LEU A 185 4.75 -10.01 -23.60
CA LEU A 185 4.60 -8.60 -23.21
C LEU A 185 5.68 -8.17 -22.21
N ALA A 186 5.99 -9.02 -21.22
CA ALA A 186 7.05 -8.77 -20.25
C ALA A 186 8.44 -8.71 -20.91
N GLU A 187 8.68 -9.53 -21.94
CA GLU A 187 9.90 -9.46 -22.73
C GLU A 187 10.02 -8.12 -23.46
N ASP A 188 8.97 -7.65 -24.14
CA ASP A 188 9.00 -6.36 -24.82
C ASP A 188 9.20 -5.19 -23.85
N VAL A 189 8.57 -5.22 -22.67
CA VAL A 189 8.83 -4.22 -21.62
C VAL A 189 10.33 -4.18 -21.26
N ARG A 190 11.04 -5.32 -21.24
CA ARG A 190 12.50 -5.34 -21.02
C ARG A 190 13.28 -4.80 -22.21
N ARG A 191 12.92 -5.18 -23.43
CA ARG A 191 13.66 -4.82 -24.64
C ARG A 191 13.54 -3.33 -24.92
N TYR A 192 12.31 -2.82 -24.99
CA TYR A 192 12.08 -1.39 -25.17
C TYR A 192 12.50 -0.58 -23.94
N GLY A 193 12.40 -1.14 -22.73
CA GLY A 193 12.95 -0.50 -21.55
C GLY A 193 14.48 -0.38 -21.58
N LYS A 194 15.19 -1.38 -22.10
CA LYS A 194 16.64 -1.28 -22.37
C LYS A 194 16.93 -0.23 -23.44
N TRP A 195 16.14 -0.18 -24.51
CA TRP A 195 16.28 0.85 -25.54
C TRP A 195 16.13 2.27 -24.95
N VAL A 196 15.11 2.49 -24.11
CA VAL A 196 14.92 3.76 -23.37
C VAL A 196 16.14 4.11 -22.53
N ARG A 197 16.67 3.14 -21.77
CA ARG A 197 17.88 3.32 -20.95
C ARG A 197 19.08 3.75 -21.80
N ASP A 198 19.34 3.03 -22.88
CA ASP A 198 20.52 3.24 -23.71
C ASP A 198 20.44 4.57 -24.46
N GLU A 199 19.24 4.97 -24.90
CA GLU A 199 19.00 6.27 -25.53
C GLU A 199 19.08 7.42 -24.50
N ALA A 200 18.56 7.24 -23.29
CA ALA A 200 18.76 8.19 -22.20
C ALA A 200 20.24 8.38 -21.88
N PHE A 201 21.03 7.30 -21.86
CA PHE A 201 22.47 7.38 -21.59
C PHE A 201 23.20 8.21 -22.65
N LYS A 202 22.81 8.12 -23.93
CA LYS A 202 23.37 8.99 -24.98
C LYS A 202 23.04 10.47 -24.74
N ARG A 203 21.82 10.78 -24.29
CA ARG A 203 21.35 12.16 -24.09
C ARG A 203 21.91 12.81 -22.82
N ILE A 204 21.91 12.08 -21.71
CA ILE A 204 22.19 12.64 -20.38
C ILE A 204 23.22 11.84 -19.57
N GLY A 205 23.83 10.79 -20.12
CA GLY A 205 24.83 9.96 -19.41
C GLY A 205 26.08 10.74 -18.99
N HIS A 206 26.40 11.83 -19.68
CA HIS A 206 27.49 12.74 -19.32
C HIS A 206 27.28 13.43 -17.95
N LEU A 207 26.04 13.48 -17.44
CA LEU A 207 25.73 13.99 -16.09
C LEU A 207 26.00 12.96 -14.97
N TYR A 208 26.34 11.72 -15.34
CA TYR A 208 26.55 10.58 -14.44
C TYR A 208 27.86 9.83 -14.76
N PRO A 209 29.03 10.50 -14.70
CA PRO A 209 30.31 9.91 -15.02
C PRO A 209 30.73 8.88 -13.95
N ASN A 210 31.63 8.00 -14.34
CA ASN A 210 32.40 7.21 -13.39
C ASN A 210 33.21 8.13 -12.47
N VAL A 211 33.58 7.60 -11.30
CA VAL A 211 34.40 8.33 -10.34
C VAL A 211 35.72 7.61 -10.13
N VAL A 212 36.80 8.36 -9.94
CA VAL A 212 38.14 7.81 -9.75
C VAL A 212 38.35 7.54 -8.26
N GLY A 213 38.70 6.30 -7.92
CA GLY A 213 39.00 5.87 -6.56
C GLY A 213 40.39 6.33 -6.09
N PRO A 214 40.73 6.16 -4.80
CA PRO A 214 42.05 6.51 -4.26
C PRO A 214 43.20 5.68 -4.86
N ASP A 215 42.87 4.51 -5.42
CA ASP A 215 43.77 3.63 -6.18
C ASP A 215 43.99 4.07 -7.64
N GLY A 216 43.24 5.09 -8.09
CA GLY A 216 43.26 5.57 -9.47
C GLY A 216 42.37 4.75 -10.43
N GLU A 217 41.61 3.78 -9.94
CA GLU A 217 40.68 3.00 -10.75
C GLU A 217 39.35 3.74 -10.96
N GLU A 218 38.67 3.47 -12.08
CA GLU A 218 37.33 3.99 -12.32
C GLU A 218 36.25 3.10 -11.68
N HIS A 219 35.33 3.73 -10.98
CA HIS A 219 34.20 3.07 -10.32
C HIS A 219 32.86 3.60 -10.84
N GLU A 220 31.90 2.69 -10.99
CA GLU A 220 30.51 3.02 -11.33
C GLU A 220 29.89 3.85 -10.18
N LEU A 221 29.47 5.06 -10.50
CA LEU A 221 28.76 5.94 -9.56
C LEU A 221 27.41 5.32 -9.17
N ILE A 222 27.09 5.36 -7.87
CA ILE A 222 25.80 4.89 -7.33
C ILE A 222 24.90 6.05 -6.95
N ALA A 223 25.40 7.00 -6.17
CA ALA A 223 24.62 8.12 -5.65
C ALA A 223 25.52 9.24 -5.12
N TRP A 224 24.92 10.40 -4.92
CA TRP A 224 25.48 11.49 -4.14
C TRP A 224 24.65 11.70 -2.87
N LYS A 225 25.31 12.08 -1.77
CA LYS A 225 24.61 12.55 -0.57
C LYS A 225 24.75 14.07 -0.48
N TRP A 226 23.64 14.76 -0.26
CA TRP A 226 23.53 16.21 -0.21
C TRP A 226 22.95 16.67 1.13
N ALA A 227 23.34 17.86 1.58
CA ALA A 227 22.70 18.58 2.68
C ALA A 227 22.01 19.83 2.15
N ARG A 228 20.85 20.14 2.72
CA ARG A 228 20.28 21.50 2.64
C ARG A 228 21.03 22.41 3.61
N VAL A 229 21.29 23.64 3.20
CA VAL A 229 22.14 24.58 3.95
C VAL A 229 21.46 25.94 4.06
N VAL A 230 21.50 26.54 5.25
CA VAL A 230 21.08 27.92 5.50
C VAL A 230 22.26 28.70 6.10
N LYS A 231 22.25 30.03 6.02
CA LYS A 231 23.24 30.84 6.74
C LYS A 231 22.95 30.84 8.24
N SER A 232 23.99 30.73 9.06
CA SER A 232 23.86 30.86 10.52
C SER A 232 23.23 32.21 10.88
N PRO A 233 22.21 32.25 11.77
CA PRO A 233 21.63 33.50 12.26
C PRO A 233 22.56 34.25 13.21
N ASN A 234 23.68 33.66 13.63
CA ASN A 234 24.67 34.32 14.48
C ASN A 234 25.48 35.33 13.65
N PRO A 235 25.31 36.65 13.85
CA PRO A 235 26.01 37.66 13.07
C PRO A 235 27.53 37.66 13.30
N ALA A 236 28.01 37.10 14.42
CA ALA A 236 29.44 36.97 14.70
C ALA A 236 30.09 35.82 13.89
N ASN A 237 29.29 34.91 13.34
CA ASN A 237 29.77 33.74 12.62
C ASN A 237 28.75 33.30 11.54
N PRO A 238 28.64 34.07 10.43
CA PRO A 238 27.64 33.85 9.38
C PRO A 238 28.02 32.71 8.42
N VAL A 239 28.70 31.69 8.93
CA VAL A 239 29.08 30.50 8.15
C VAL A 239 27.82 29.68 7.86
N GLU A 240 27.89 28.93 6.78
CA GLU A 240 26.88 27.94 6.40
C GLU A 240 26.58 26.95 7.53
N ALA A 241 25.30 26.63 7.70
CA ALA A 241 24.81 25.65 8.65
C ALA A 241 24.14 24.51 7.87
N PRO A 242 24.85 23.39 7.61
CA PRO A 242 24.26 22.24 6.96
C PRO A 242 23.24 21.56 7.87
N LEU A 243 22.10 21.17 7.31
CA LEU A 243 21.01 20.47 8.00
C LEU A 243 21.12 18.97 7.68
N VAL A 244 21.55 18.17 8.65
CA VAL A 244 21.89 16.75 8.46
C VAL A 244 21.32 15.92 9.60
N ASN A 245 20.60 14.84 9.30
CA ASN A 245 20.07 13.93 10.32
C ASN A 245 21.13 12.96 10.84
N SER A 246 21.99 12.49 9.94
CA SER A 246 23.08 11.57 10.27
C SER A 246 24.30 11.82 9.40
N TRP A 247 25.47 11.93 10.01
CA TRP A 247 26.75 12.04 9.30
C TRP A 247 27.24 10.70 8.74
N TRP A 248 26.65 9.58 9.16
CA TRP A 248 27.07 8.25 8.73
C TRP A 248 26.70 7.94 7.28
N LEU A 249 27.61 7.23 6.61
CA LEU A 249 27.44 6.62 5.29
C LEU A 249 27.33 5.10 5.40
N ALA A 250 28.14 4.48 6.26
CA ALA A 250 28.04 3.05 6.58
C ALA A 250 28.30 2.81 8.07
N LYS A 251 27.40 2.05 8.71
CA LYS A 251 27.53 1.61 10.11
C LYS A 251 27.95 0.14 10.24
N LYS A 252 28.41 -0.48 9.14
CA LYS A 252 28.77 -1.90 9.11
C LYS A 252 30.15 -2.08 9.76
N LYS A 253 30.22 -2.98 10.75
CA LYS A 253 31.46 -3.25 11.50
C LYS A 253 32.62 -3.63 10.58
N GLY A 254 33.75 -2.93 10.70
CA GLY A 254 34.96 -3.08 9.88
C GLY A 254 34.86 -2.48 8.47
N LYS A 255 33.79 -1.73 8.18
CA LYS A 255 33.53 -1.01 6.92
C LYS A 255 32.84 0.32 7.18
N GLU A 256 33.11 0.91 8.33
CA GLU A 256 32.54 2.17 8.77
C GLU A 256 32.97 3.31 7.85
N ALA A 257 32.05 4.22 7.57
CA ALA A 257 32.33 5.45 6.85
C ALA A 257 31.37 6.56 7.29
N TRP A 258 31.87 7.78 7.47
CA TRP A 258 31.09 8.94 7.88
C TRP A 258 31.67 10.24 7.34
N VAL A 259 30.84 11.29 7.29
CA VAL A 259 31.21 12.61 6.78
C VAL A 259 31.61 13.53 7.93
N ARG A 260 32.84 14.02 7.91
CA ARG A 260 33.37 15.03 8.82
C ARG A 260 33.32 16.42 8.19
N PRO A 261 32.57 17.39 8.75
CA PRO A 261 32.66 18.79 8.33
C PRO A 261 33.99 19.40 8.83
N VAL A 262 34.68 20.11 7.94
CA VAL A 262 35.97 20.76 8.19
C VAL A 262 35.86 22.23 7.79
N LEU A 263 36.18 23.14 8.71
CA LEU A 263 36.24 24.57 8.40
C LEU A 263 37.60 24.88 7.76
N ASP A 264 37.59 25.36 6.52
CA ASP A 264 38.77 25.74 5.75
C ASP A 264 38.57 27.12 5.13
N GLY A 265 39.43 28.09 5.48
CA GLY A 265 39.33 29.45 4.96
C GLY A 265 38.00 30.18 5.25
N GLY A 266 37.25 29.75 6.28
CA GLY A 266 35.92 30.29 6.60
C GLY A 266 34.76 29.64 5.85
N GLN A 267 35.03 28.63 5.02
CA GLN A 267 34.03 27.80 4.33
C GLN A 267 34.03 26.38 4.89
N LEU A 268 32.86 25.74 4.91
CA LEU A 268 32.76 24.34 5.30
C LEU A 268 33.05 23.43 4.09
N ARG A 269 34.05 22.57 4.23
CA ARG A 269 34.32 21.44 3.34
C ARG A 269 33.96 20.13 4.04
N TYR A 270 33.63 19.09 3.28
CA TYR A 270 33.23 17.79 3.81
C TYR A 270 34.26 16.74 3.45
N ARG A 271 34.70 15.96 4.44
CA ARG A 271 35.66 14.86 4.25
C ARG A 271 35.04 13.54 4.69
N VAL A 272 35.13 12.52 3.87
CA VAL A 272 34.76 11.16 4.26
C VAL A 272 35.90 10.54 5.06
N GLU A 273 35.59 10.03 6.24
CA GLU A 273 36.48 9.27 7.11
C GLU A 273 36.05 7.79 7.13
N HIS A 274 37.02 6.88 7.23
CA HIS A 274 36.82 5.42 7.18
C HIS A 274 37.23 4.75 8.49
N ASP A 275 36.56 5.12 9.58
CA ASP A 275 36.79 4.59 10.92
C ASP A 275 35.49 4.52 11.73
N ASP A 276 35.57 3.94 12.93
CA ASP A 276 34.46 3.82 13.87
C ASP A 276 34.27 5.04 14.78
N GLN A 277 35.00 6.15 14.53
CA GLN A 277 34.99 7.36 15.34
C GLN A 277 33.88 8.35 14.94
N GLY A 278 32.93 7.91 14.11
CA GLY A 278 31.81 8.72 13.70
C GLY A 278 30.91 9.15 14.87
N PRO A 279 30.17 10.26 14.71
CA PRO A 279 29.45 10.88 15.81
C PRO A 279 28.25 10.04 16.26
N THR A 280 27.91 10.14 17.55
CA THR A 280 26.78 9.42 18.17
C THR A 280 25.89 10.35 18.99
N GLY A 281 24.68 9.89 19.33
CA GLY A 281 23.73 10.67 20.12
C GLY A 281 23.36 11.99 19.46
N THR A 282 23.37 13.08 20.22
CA THR A 282 23.05 14.43 19.73
C THR A 282 24.05 14.99 18.72
N ALA A 283 25.23 14.37 18.58
CA ALA A 283 26.22 14.74 17.58
C ALA A 283 26.03 14.04 16.22
N ASP A 284 25.19 12.99 16.13
CA ASP A 284 24.99 12.19 14.90
C ASP A 284 24.47 13.08 13.74
N GLY A 285 23.84 14.22 14.03
CA GLY A 285 23.42 15.20 13.04
C GLY A 285 23.45 16.63 13.57
N THR A 286 22.95 17.57 12.77
CA THR A 286 22.82 18.99 13.12
C THR A 286 21.38 19.43 13.30
N VAL A 287 20.39 18.61 12.92
CA VAL A 287 18.97 18.96 12.99
C VAL A 287 18.17 17.88 13.71
N GLY A 288 17.25 18.31 14.57
CA GLY A 288 16.37 17.46 15.35
C GLY A 288 14.97 18.06 15.49
N ARG A 289 14.18 17.55 16.44
CA ARG A 289 12.78 17.98 16.63
C ARG A 289 12.63 19.43 17.08
N SER A 290 13.62 20.00 17.76
CA SER A 290 13.57 21.36 18.34
C SER A 290 14.24 22.44 17.48
N GLY A 291 14.89 22.08 16.38
CA GLY A 291 15.69 22.99 15.57
C GLY A 291 16.99 22.35 15.09
N ALA A 292 17.90 23.20 14.62
CA ALA A 292 19.24 22.82 14.22
C ALA A 292 20.31 23.49 15.08
N ILE A 293 21.55 23.01 14.97
CA ILE A 293 22.73 23.56 15.61
C ILE A 293 23.81 23.83 14.55
N SER A 294 24.49 24.96 14.68
CA SER A 294 25.67 25.27 13.87
C SER A 294 26.81 24.30 14.17
N VAL A 295 27.48 23.78 13.14
CA VAL A 295 28.63 22.88 13.32
C VAL A 295 29.84 23.59 13.90
N THR A 296 30.01 24.89 13.63
CA THR A 296 31.19 25.68 13.98
C THR A 296 31.15 26.21 15.41
N ASP A 297 30.06 26.87 15.82
CA ASP A 297 29.94 27.56 17.11
C ASP A 297 28.84 27.02 18.03
N LYS A 298 28.14 25.97 17.60
CA LYS A 298 27.03 25.32 18.34
C LYS A 298 25.84 26.23 18.63
N SER A 299 25.72 27.37 17.95
CA SER A 299 24.55 28.24 18.03
C SER A 299 23.29 27.50 17.61
N ALA A 300 22.20 27.67 18.37
CA ALA A 300 20.90 27.10 18.04
C ALA A 300 20.25 27.89 16.89
N ILE A 301 19.61 27.15 15.98
CA ILE A 301 18.90 27.67 14.81
C ILE A 301 17.47 27.14 14.87
N SER A 302 16.49 28.03 15.03
CA SER A 302 15.09 27.61 15.16
C SER A 302 14.53 27.07 13.85
N LEU A 303 13.55 26.16 13.93
CA LEU A 303 12.82 25.67 12.75
C LEU A 303 12.12 26.80 12.00
N ASP A 304 11.65 27.83 12.70
CA ASP A 304 10.97 28.97 12.08
C ASP A 304 11.93 29.83 11.27
N TYR A 305 13.16 30.04 11.75
CA TYR A 305 14.21 30.67 10.94
C TYR A 305 14.52 29.85 9.70
N ILE A 306 14.71 28.53 9.84
CA ILE A 306 14.98 27.61 8.72
C ILE A 306 13.86 27.67 7.67
N ARG A 307 12.59 27.62 8.10
CA ARG A 307 11.42 27.76 7.22
C ARG A 307 11.40 29.13 6.54
N GLY A 308 11.74 30.19 7.27
CA GLY A 308 11.85 31.55 6.73
C GLY A 308 12.89 31.67 5.62
N GLU A 309 14.10 31.15 5.84
CA GLU A 309 15.17 31.11 4.84
C GLU A 309 14.77 30.27 3.62
N ALA A 310 14.16 29.10 3.83
CA ALA A 310 13.69 28.22 2.76
C ALA A 310 12.63 28.91 1.88
N ARG A 311 11.58 29.49 2.49
CA ARG A 311 10.52 30.21 1.76
C ARG A 311 11.04 31.43 1.02
N ALA A 312 12.11 32.04 1.51
CA ALA A 312 12.75 33.18 0.86
C ALA A 312 13.76 32.77 -0.23
N GLY A 313 13.88 31.47 -0.55
CA GLY A 313 14.79 30.96 -1.58
C GLY A 313 16.27 31.01 -1.21
N ARG A 314 16.60 31.12 0.08
CA ARG A 314 17.98 31.21 0.60
C ARG A 314 18.50 29.89 1.19
N MET A 315 17.81 28.79 0.91
CA MET A 315 18.25 27.45 1.28
C MET A 315 18.94 26.80 0.07
N GLU A 316 20.23 26.54 0.21
CA GLU A 316 21.07 25.96 -0.85
C GLU A 316 21.33 24.46 -0.61
N HIS A 317 22.00 23.81 -1.55
CA HIS A 317 22.47 22.42 -1.42
C HIS A 317 24.00 22.39 -1.40
N ARG A 318 24.58 21.50 -0.59
CA ARG A 318 26.02 21.18 -0.58
C ARG A 318 26.23 19.67 -0.60
N MET A 319 27.19 19.20 -1.39
CA MET A 319 27.48 17.79 -1.49
C MET A 319 28.27 17.35 -0.25
N LEU A 320 27.83 16.26 0.37
CA LEU A 320 28.47 15.67 1.55
C LEU A 320 29.40 14.51 1.19
N ALA A 321 29.02 13.72 0.19
CA ALA A 321 29.77 12.53 -0.22
C ALA A 321 29.37 12.07 -1.63
N VAL A 322 30.32 11.42 -2.29
CA VAL A 322 30.11 10.65 -3.52
C VAL A 322 30.16 9.17 -3.17
N ILE A 323 29.21 8.39 -3.68
CA ILE A 323 29.05 6.97 -3.36
C ILE A 323 29.17 6.18 -4.65
N ALA A 324 30.11 5.24 -4.69
CA ALA A 324 30.40 4.42 -5.86
C ALA A 324 30.42 2.93 -5.53
N LYS A 325 30.41 2.12 -6.58
CA LYS A 325 30.47 0.67 -6.48
C LYS A 325 31.91 0.21 -6.30
N ASP A 326 32.11 -0.65 -5.30
CA ASP A 326 33.38 -1.31 -5.04
C ASP A 326 33.24 -2.84 -5.23
N VAL A 327 34.35 -3.55 -5.43
CA VAL A 327 34.44 -5.00 -5.59
C VAL A 327 33.68 -5.73 -4.48
N ARG A 328 33.71 -5.21 -3.24
CA ARG A 328 33.01 -5.81 -2.09
C ARG A 328 32.14 -4.81 -1.32
N GLY A 329 31.39 -3.96 -2.01
CA GLY A 329 30.33 -3.16 -1.40
C GLY A 329 30.18 -1.77 -1.99
N ARG A 330 30.54 -0.76 -1.20
CA ARG A 330 30.46 0.65 -1.55
C ARG A 330 31.80 1.31 -1.27
N LEU A 331 32.20 2.17 -2.20
CA LEU A 331 33.27 3.14 -2.01
C LEU A 331 32.62 4.47 -1.64
N TYR A 332 33.14 5.12 -0.59
CA TYR A 332 32.67 6.41 -0.11
C TYR A 332 33.79 7.42 -0.30
N LEU A 333 33.52 8.50 -1.03
CA LEU A 333 34.51 9.49 -1.41
C LEU A 333 34.11 10.88 -0.93
N SER A 334 35.11 11.68 -0.58
CA SER A 334 34.92 13.11 -0.30
C SER A 334 34.49 13.82 -1.59
N PRO A 335 33.57 14.80 -1.51
CA PRO A 335 33.20 15.60 -2.67
C PRO A 335 34.38 16.46 -3.13
N ASP A 336 34.47 16.66 -4.45
CA ASP A 336 35.35 17.64 -5.07
C ASP A 336 34.54 18.70 -5.83
N GLU A 337 35.21 19.77 -6.24
CA GLU A 337 34.56 20.89 -6.94
C GLU A 337 33.99 20.47 -8.31
N ALA A 338 34.59 19.46 -8.95
CA ALA A 338 34.11 18.93 -10.23
C ALA A 338 32.77 18.19 -10.07
N ALA A 339 32.61 17.40 -9.01
CA ALA A 339 31.38 16.67 -8.72
C ALA A 339 30.21 17.62 -8.41
N GLU A 340 30.45 18.70 -7.67
CA GLU A 340 29.43 19.73 -7.43
C GLU A 340 29.08 20.51 -8.69
N ALA A 341 30.07 20.95 -9.47
CA ALA A 341 29.84 21.67 -10.73
C ALA A 341 29.01 20.85 -11.74
N LEU A 342 29.17 19.52 -11.74
CA LEU A 342 28.39 18.64 -12.61
C LEU A 342 26.90 18.59 -12.27
N ALA A 343 26.55 18.88 -11.01
CA ALA A 343 25.16 18.92 -10.57
C ALA A 343 24.47 20.26 -10.91
N ASP A 344 25.25 21.29 -11.27
CA ASP A 344 24.74 22.60 -11.69
C ASP A 344 24.19 22.54 -13.12
N VAL A 345 22.98 22.01 -13.22
CA VAL A 345 22.24 21.83 -14.48
C VAL A 345 21.10 22.83 -14.54
N ALA A 346 20.82 23.38 -15.72
CA ALA A 346 19.66 24.24 -15.93
C ALA A 346 18.35 23.47 -15.69
N ARG A 347 17.37 24.14 -15.08
CA ARG A 347 16.02 23.57 -14.89
C ARG A 347 15.37 23.34 -16.26
N PRO A 348 14.86 22.13 -16.57
CA PRO A 348 14.22 21.86 -17.86
C PRO A 348 12.89 22.61 -17.96
N VAL A 349 12.59 23.12 -19.16
CA VAL A 349 11.35 23.88 -19.45
C VAL A 349 10.10 22.99 -19.37
N SER A 350 10.26 21.69 -19.60
CA SER A 350 9.20 20.68 -19.53
C SER A 350 8.94 20.14 -18.12
N ALA A 351 9.55 20.72 -17.08
CA ALA A 351 9.27 20.31 -15.70
C ALA A 351 7.79 20.51 -15.34
N PRO A 352 7.16 19.59 -14.58
CA PRO A 352 5.76 19.75 -14.18
C PRO A 352 5.53 20.99 -13.30
N GLU A 353 4.62 21.87 -13.70
CA GLU A 353 4.38 23.15 -13.01
C GLU A 353 3.20 23.12 -12.02
N GLN A 354 2.57 21.96 -11.83
CA GLN A 354 1.43 21.80 -10.93
C GLN A 354 1.81 22.05 -9.47
N SER A 355 0.92 22.72 -8.74
CA SER A 355 1.15 23.10 -7.34
C SER A 355 1.02 21.92 -6.37
N THR A 356 1.83 21.94 -5.31
CA THR A 356 1.60 21.11 -4.12
C THR A 356 0.36 21.63 -3.35
N PRO A 357 -0.30 20.81 -2.53
CA PRO A 357 -1.43 21.27 -1.72
C PRO A 357 -0.99 22.34 -0.70
N GLU A 358 -1.81 23.38 -0.52
CA GLU A 358 -1.59 24.41 0.50
C GLU A 358 -1.55 23.78 1.91
N ALA A 359 -2.44 22.83 2.16
CA ALA A 359 -2.41 21.93 3.30
C ALA A 359 -3.02 20.59 2.89
N GLY A 360 -2.33 19.49 3.19
CA GLY A 360 -2.72 18.15 2.77
C GLY A 360 -2.43 17.12 3.86
N LEU A 361 -3.20 16.04 3.87
CA LEU A 361 -3.01 14.95 4.81
C LEU A 361 -1.73 14.18 4.40
N GLY A 362 -0.65 14.36 5.15
CA GLY A 362 0.64 13.73 4.87
C GLY A 362 1.54 14.49 3.90
N VAL A 363 1.22 15.75 3.53
CA VAL A 363 2.09 16.59 2.70
C VAL A 363 2.42 17.91 3.42
N SER A 364 3.71 18.15 3.65
CA SER A 364 4.18 19.27 4.51
C SER A 364 5.36 20.08 3.95
N VAL A 365 5.77 19.80 2.71
CA VAL A 365 6.90 20.42 2.00
C VAL A 365 6.70 21.91 1.69
N GLN A 366 5.46 22.36 1.51
CA GLN A 366 5.07 23.75 1.29
C GLN A 366 5.47 24.67 2.45
N ASN A 367 5.63 24.11 3.67
CA ASN A 367 6.16 24.86 4.81
C ASN A 367 7.58 25.41 4.58
N TYR A 368 8.29 24.89 3.58
CA TYR A 368 9.65 25.24 3.20
C TYR A 368 9.74 25.88 1.81
N GLY A 369 8.62 26.35 1.25
CA GLY A 369 8.58 27.04 -0.04
C GLY A 369 8.55 26.11 -1.28
N MET A 370 8.44 24.80 -1.10
CA MET A 370 8.25 23.83 -2.19
C MET A 370 6.78 23.81 -2.60
N ASN A 371 6.40 24.77 -3.45
CA ASN A 371 5.01 25.05 -3.81
C ASN A 371 4.58 24.36 -5.12
N ARG A 372 5.51 23.71 -5.83
CA ARG A 372 5.25 22.90 -7.03
C ARG A 372 5.81 21.50 -6.86
N TRP A 373 5.19 20.52 -7.52
CA TRP A 373 5.68 19.13 -7.50
C TRP A 373 7.11 19.00 -8.06
N SER A 374 7.48 19.82 -9.04
CA SER A 374 8.86 19.94 -9.54
C SER A 374 9.88 20.36 -8.48
N ASP A 375 9.47 21.10 -7.44
CA ASP A 375 10.40 21.65 -6.44
C ASP A 375 10.94 20.58 -5.50
N LEU A 376 10.37 19.36 -5.58
CA LEU A 376 10.82 18.20 -4.84
C LEU A 376 12.04 17.54 -5.48
N PHE A 377 12.49 18.01 -6.65
CA PHE A 377 13.57 17.41 -7.43
C PHE A 377 14.73 18.41 -7.59
N THR A 378 15.96 17.90 -7.66
CA THR A 378 17.09 18.70 -8.18
C THR A 378 16.93 18.92 -9.68
N ASN A 379 17.60 19.93 -10.26
CA ASN A 379 17.53 20.16 -11.70
C ASN A 379 18.01 18.95 -12.51
N ARG A 380 19.07 18.27 -12.06
CA ARG A 380 19.55 17.03 -12.69
C ARG A 380 18.52 15.90 -12.62
N GLN A 381 17.83 15.74 -11.48
CA GLN A 381 16.72 14.77 -11.36
C GLN A 381 15.55 15.12 -12.31
N LEU A 382 15.21 16.41 -12.47
CA LEU A 382 14.19 16.85 -13.42
C LEU A 382 14.60 16.56 -14.87
N VAL A 383 15.85 16.83 -15.24
CA VAL A 383 16.38 16.50 -16.58
C VAL A 383 16.29 15.00 -16.85
N ALA A 384 16.61 14.16 -15.85
CA ALA A 384 16.45 12.73 -16.00
C ALA A 384 14.99 12.32 -16.21
N LEU A 385 14.07 12.68 -15.30
CA LEU A 385 12.68 12.25 -15.39
C LEU A 385 11.99 12.74 -16.67
N THR A 386 12.23 13.99 -17.09
CA THR A 386 11.71 14.51 -18.36
C THR A 386 12.26 13.73 -19.56
N THR A 387 13.57 13.45 -19.59
CA THR A 387 14.19 12.65 -20.66
C THR A 387 13.58 11.24 -20.75
N PHE A 388 13.39 10.56 -19.61
CA PHE A 388 12.78 9.23 -19.59
C PHE A 388 11.29 9.27 -20.00
N SER A 389 10.52 10.27 -19.55
CA SER A 389 9.13 10.46 -19.99
C SER A 389 9.01 10.65 -21.50
N ASP A 390 9.85 11.49 -22.10
CA ASP A 390 9.87 11.72 -23.54
C ASP A 390 10.25 10.45 -24.31
N LEU A 391 11.26 9.72 -23.84
CA LEU A 391 11.71 8.48 -24.45
C LEU A 391 10.67 7.37 -24.40
N VAL A 392 9.80 7.32 -23.39
CA VAL A 392 8.68 6.37 -23.39
C VAL A 392 7.68 6.68 -24.51
N ARG A 393 7.45 7.97 -24.80
CA ARG A 393 6.58 8.39 -25.92
C ARG A 393 7.20 8.06 -27.27
N GLU A 394 8.52 8.25 -27.40
CA GLU A 394 9.27 7.85 -28.60
C GLU A 394 9.27 6.32 -28.79
N ALA A 395 9.52 5.56 -27.72
CA ALA A 395 9.48 4.10 -27.74
C ALA A 395 8.12 3.58 -28.24
N ARG A 396 7.01 4.20 -27.83
CA ARG A 396 5.66 3.83 -28.27
C ARG A 396 5.52 3.85 -29.80
N ALA A 397 6.13 4.81 -30.48
CA ALA A 397 6.10 4.86 -31.95
C ALA A 397 6.88 3.67 -32.56
N SER A 398 8.08 3.39 -32.06
CA SER A 398 8.88 2.24 -32.51
C SER A 398 8.17 0.90 -32.26
N ILE A 399 7.55 0.75 -31.09
CA ILE A 399 6.80 -0.47 -30.74
C ILE A 399 5.62 -0.69 -31.70
N LEU A 400 4.92 0.39 -32.09
CA LEU A 400 3.84 0.31 -33.06
C LEU A 400 4.34 -0.17 -34.42
N ASP A 401 5.45 0.39 -34.91
CA ASP A 401 6.05 0.00 -36.19
C ASP A 401 6.51 -1.47 -36.15
N ASP A 402 7.18 -1.88 -35.08
CA ASP A 402 7.63 -3.26 -34.89
C ASP A 402 6.45 -4.24 -34.78
N ALA A 403 5.36 -3.86 -34.10
CA ALA A 403 4.13 -4.66 -34.01
C ALA A 403 3.45 -4.84 -35.37
N LEU A 404 3.41 -3.79 -36.20
CA LEU A 404 2.90 -3.86 -37.57
C LEU A 404 3.78 -4.76 -38.45
N LEU A 405 5.11 -4.65 -38.33
CA LEU A 405 6.06 -5.50 -39.05
C LEU A 405 5.97 -6.96 -38.62
N ALA A 406 5.69 -7.22 -37.35
CA ALA A 406 5.39 -8.55 -36.80
C ALA A 406 4.02 -9.11 -37.25
N GLY A 407 3.26 -8.35 -38.05
CA GLY A 407 2.01 -8.79 -38.66
C GLY A 407 0.76 -8.57 -37.81
N MET A 408 0.82 -7.73 -36.76
CA MET A 408 -0.38 -7.32 -36.03
C MET A 408 -1.18 -6.29 -36.85
N ASP A 409 -2.49 -6.45 -36.93
CA ASP A 409 -3.37 -5.40 -37.46
C ASP A 409 -3.29 -4.15 -36.58
N ARG A 410 -3.38 -2.96 -37.17
CA ARG A 410 -3.28 -1.68 -36.43
C ARG A 410 -4.24 -1.63 -35.23
N GLY A 411 -5.51 -1.96 -35.45
CA GLY A 411 -6.56 -2.00 -34.43
C GLY A 411 -6.86 -0.65 -33.76
N ASP A 412 -7.69 -0.71 -32.72
CA ASP A 412 -8.10 0.43 -31.91
C ASP A 412 -7.15 0.73 -30.74
N HIS A 413 -7.39 1.86 -30.07
CA HIS A 413 -6.67 2.26 -28.86
C HIS A 413 -6.94 1.32 -27.67
N LEU A 414 -5.93 1.16 -26.81
CA LEU A 414 -5.99 0.36 -25.59
C LEU A 414 -7.09 0.84 -24.64
N ALA A 415 -7.24 2.16 -24.47
CA ALA A 415 -8.20 2.76 -23.54
C ALA A 415 -9.67 2.42 -23.83
N ILE A 416 -10.00 2.10 -25.09
CA ILE A 416 -11.36 1.72 -25.52
C ILE A 416 -11.49 0.23 -25.79
N GLY A 417 -10.49 -0.56 -25.42
CA GLY A 417 -10.55 -2.01 -25.48
C GLY A 417 -9.84 -2.65 -26.68
N GLY A 418 -8.97 -1.94 -27.38
CA GLY A 418 -8.21 -2.48 -28.51
C GLY A 418 -7.26 -3.63 -28.14
N THR A 419 -6.91 -4.43 -29.15
CA THR A 419 -5.98 -5.57 -29.04
C THR A 419 -4.99 -5.67 -30.22
N GLY A 420 -5.01 -4.68 -31.12
CA GLY A 420 -4.09 -4.59 -32.27
C GLY A 420 -2.75 -3.95 -31.91
N ALA A 421 -1.94 -3.65 -32.94
CA ALA A 421 -0.61 -3.06 -32.81
C ALA A 421 -0.61 -1.73 -32.03
N LEU A 422 -1.64 -0.88 -32.23
CA LEU A 422 -1.81 0.37 -31.51
C LEU A 422 -1.97 0.12 -30.00
N ALA A 423 -2.95 -0.69 -29.62
CA ALA A 423 -3.17 -1.05 -28.23
C ALA A 423 -1.96 -1.77 -27.60
N TYR A 424 -1.23 -2.59 -28.37
CA TYR A 424 -0.02 -3.26 -27.90
C TYR A 424 1.10 -2.25 -27.58
N SER A 425 1.35 -1.30 -28.48
CA SER A 425 2.33 -0.24 -28.25
C SER A 425 1.99 0.62 -27.03
N GLU A 426 0.71 0.93 -26.85
CA GLU A 426 0.18 1.65 -25.70
C GLU A 426 0.34 0.83 -24.41
N ALA A 427 0.14 -0.49 -24.46
CA ALA A 427 0.29 -1.38 -23.32
C ALA A 427 1.74 -1.46 -22.83
N VAL A 428 2.69 -1.65 -23.73
CA VAL A 428 4.12 -1.61 -23.39
C VAL A 428 4.49 -0.24 -22.82
N SER A 429 4.02 0.86 -23.44
CA SER A 429 4.27 2.21 -22.95
C SER A 429 3.69 2.47 -21.56
N ALA A 430 2.54 1.89 -21.22
CA ALA A 430 1.94 2.00 -19.88
C ALA A 430 2.84 1.37 -18.80
N TYR A 431 3.43 0.20 -19.06
CA TYR A 431 4.38 -0.42 -18.13
C TYR A 431 5.70 0.35 -18.03
N LEU A 432 6.20 0.91 -19.14
CA LEU A 432 7.37 1.81 -19.10
C LEU A 432 7.05 3.10 -18.33
N GLY A 433 5.85 3.65 -18.47
CA GLY A 433 5.37 4.79 -17.68
C GLY A 433 5.27 4.48 -16.19
N LEU A 434 4.83 3.27 -15.81
CA LEU A 434 4.89 2.82 -14.41
C LEU A 434 6.33 2.74 -13.88
N ALA A 435 7.31 2.38 -14.72
CA ALA A 435 8.72 2.42 -14.36
C ALA A 435 9.23 3.86 -14.14
N VAL A 436 8.82 4.83 -14.98
CA VAL A 436 9.11 6.27 -14.77
C VAL A 436 8.48 6.78 -13.47
N SER A 437 7.22 6.43 -13.21
CA SER A 437 6.54 6.77 -11.96
C SER A 437 7.28 6.22 -10.73
N LYS A 438 7.77 4.98 -10.82
CA LYS A 438 8.59 4.36 -9.78
C LYS A 438 9.98 5.02 -9.66
N MET A 439 10.56 5.54 -10.74
CA MET A 439 11.77 6.36 -10.63
C MET A 439 11.51 7.64 -9.84
N ALA A 440 10.37 8.30 -10.02
CA ALA A 440 10.02 9.52 -9.28
C ALA A 440 9.93 9.28 -7.75
N GLU A 441 9.59 8.05 -7.33
CA GLU A 441 9.62 7.61 -5.92
C GLU A 441 11.04 7.61 -5.31
N TYR A 442 12.05 7.23 -6.10
CA TYR A 442 13.41 6.98 -5.64
C TYR A 442 14.44 8.02 -6.15
N ASN A 443 14.01 8.98 -6.97
CA ASN A 443 14.84 10.06 -7.53
C ASN A 443 14.23 11.42 -7.28
N ASN A 444 14.04 11.77 -6.00
CA ASN A 444 13.67 13.11 -5.59
C ASN A 444 14.57 13.57 -4.43
N SER A 445 14.55 14.87 -4.13
CA SER A 445 15.34 15.49 -3.06
C SER A 445 14.79 15.22 -1.64
N LEU A 446 13.89 14.25 -1.49
CA LEU A 446 13.39 13.72 -0.22
C LEU A 446 13.87 12.29 0.06
N CYS A 447 14.46 11.60 -0.92
CA CYS A 447 15.03 10.27 -0.77
C CYS A 447 16.24 10.31 0.18
N ARG A 448 16.38 9.33 1.07
CA ARG A 448 17.44 9.32 2.09
C ARG A 448 18.48 8.22 1.83
N TRP A 449 19.72 8.47 2.22
CA TRP A 449 20.74 7.42 2.24
C TRP A 449 20.53 6.50 3.46
N MET A 450 20.39 5.21 3.21
CA MET A 450 20.14 4.22 4.26
C MET A 450 21.47 3.61 4.74
N SER A 451 22.13 4.23 5.72
CA SER A 451 23.47 3.83 6.21
C SER A 451 23.51 2.56 7.07
N GLN A 452 22.37 1.90 7.27
CA GLN A 452 22.28 0.68 8.08
C GLN A 452 22.95 -0.51 7.37
N PRO A 453 23.58 -1.46 8.10
CA PRO A 453 24.37 -2.54 7.50
C PRO A 453 23.66 -3.45 6.50
N LYS A 454 22.32 -3.46 6.48
CA LYS A 454 21.50 -4.26 5.54
C LYS A 454 21.03 -3.46 4.31
N ASN A 455 21.20 -2.15 4.32
CA ASN A 455 20.43 -1.23 3.49
C ASN A 455 21.28 -0.15 2.79
N GLU A 456 22.60 -0.33 2.58
CA GLU A 456 23.50 0.67 1.93
C GLU A 456 23.07 1.03 0.47
N LEU A 457 21.96 1.77 0.35
CA LEU A 457 21.21 2.14 -0.84
C LEU A 457 20.35 3.41 -0.59
N VAL A 458 19.78 3.96 -1.67
CA VAL A 458 18.81 5.07 -1.63
C VAL A 458 17.44 4.55 -1.21
N GLY A 459 16.88 5.10 -0.12
CA GLY A 459 15.54 4.77 0.36
C GLY A 459 14.43 5.57 -0.35
N SER A 460 13.24 4.98 -0.43
CA SER A 460 12.03 5.61 -0.97
C SER A 460 11.65 6.87 -0.18
N SER A 461 11.12 7.89 -0.86
CA SER A 461 10.58 9.09 -0.22
C SER A 461 9.31 8.84 0.61
N PHE A 462 8.66 7.69 0.50
CA PHE A 462 7.41 7.35 1.21
C PHE A 462 7.59 6.42 2.41
N SER A 463 8.79 6.32 2.99
CA SER A 463 9.03 5.45 4.15
C SER A 463 8.16 5.77 5.38
N MET A 464 7.49 6.94 5.41
CA MET A 464 6.61 7.40 6.50
C MET A 464 5.14 7.61 6.06
N LEU A 465 4.71 7.06 4.91
CA LEU A 465 3.37 7.33 4.33
C LEU A 465 3.06 8.82 4.14
N ALA A 466 4.10 9.64 3.94
CA ALA A 466 4.00 11.09 3.89
C ALA A 466 5.12 11.69 3.02
N ILE A 467 4.86 12.85 2.44
CA ILE A 467 5.82 13.70 1.73
C ILE A 467 6.22 14.84 2.67
N THR A 468 7.34 14.63 3.36
CA THR A 468 7.87 15.55 4.36
C THR A 468 9.29 15.98 4.01
N MET A 469 9.71 17.15 4.50
CA MET A 469 11.06 17.66 4.32
C MET A 469 12.15 16.65 4.70
N ALA A 470 13.13 16.47 3.81
CA ALA A 470 14.39 15.81 4.10
C ALA A 470 15.50 16.86 4.20
N TRP A 471 16.21 16.85 5.31
CA TRP A 471 17.28 17.82 5.60
C TRP A 471 18.55 17.51 4.80
N ASP A 472 18.95 16.25 4.81
CA ASP A 472 19.90 15.64 3.90
C ASP A 472 19.17 14.61 3.02
N PHE A 473 19.64 14.46 1.79
CA PHE A 473 19.04 13.57 0.79
C PHE A 473 20.09 12.85 -0.04
N ALA A 474 19.69 11.72 -0.62
CA ALA A 474 20.48 10.97 -1.57
C ALA A 474 19.93 11.13 -2.98
N GLU A 475 20.77 11.54 -3.91
CA GLU A 475 20.46 11.61 -5.32
C GLU A 475 21.06 10.39 -6.02
N ALA A 476 20.22 9.50 -6.56
CA ALA A 476 20.69 8.29 -7.20
C ALA A 476 21.22 8.54 -8.62
N ASN A 477 22.17 7.72 -9.05
CA ASN A 477 22.50 7.59 -10.46
C ASN A 477 21.41 6.76 -11.16
N VAL A 478 20.68 7.39 -12.08
CA VAL A 478 19.58 6.76 -12.83
C VAL A 478 20.04 5.63 -13.75
N PHE A 479 21.34 5.50 -14.04
CA PHE A 479 21.92 4.40 -14.82
C PHE A 479 22.55 3.29 -13.98
N SER A 480 22.62 3.47 -12.65
CA SER A 480 23.14 2.45 -11.76
C SER A 480 22.19 1.26 -11.65
N THR A 481 22.73 0.07 -11.38
CA THR A 481 21.91 -1.10 -11.03
C THR A 481 21.32 -1.05 -9.61
N SER A 482 21.66 -0.03 -8.82
CA SER A 482 21.21 0.14 -7.43
C SER A 482 19.84 0.82 -7.33
N SER A 483 19.33 0.99 -6.10
CA SER A 483 18.07 1.70 -5.84
C SER A 483 18.10 3.12 -6.43
N GLY A 484 17.03 3.52 -7.12
CA GLY A 484 16.95 4.77 -7.89
C GLY A 484 17.40 4.65 -9.34
N GLY A 485 18.05 3.56 -9.75
CA GLY A 485 18.32 3.30 -11.17
C GLY A 485 17.08 2.92 -11.98
N TRP A 486 17.10 3.19 -13.28
CA TRP A 486 16.06 2.76 -14.23
C TRP A 486 15.88 1.25 -14.21
N ASP A 487 16.97 0.47 -14.24
CA ASP A 487 16.89 -0.99 -14.22
C ASP A 487 16.28 -1.51 -12.91
N ALA A 488 16.53 -0.82 -11.79
CA ALA A 488 15.92 -1.14 -10.50
C ALA A 488 14.42 -0.81 -10.46
N ALA A 489 13.95 0.15 -11.27
CA ALA A 489 12.54 0.47 -11.44
C ALA A 489 11.82 -0.48 -12.43
N LEU A 490 12.45 -0.77 -13.57
CA LEU A 490 11.87 -1.56 -14.66
C LEU A 490 11.81 -3.07 -14.35
N ASN A 491 12.88 -3.63 -13.77
CA ASN A 491 12.95 -5.08 -13.55
C ASN A 491 11.82 -5.64 -12.69
N PRO A 492 11.42 -5.00 -11.58
CA PRO A 492 10.26 -5.44 -10.81
C PRO A 492 8.94 -5.41 -11.58
N VAL A 493 8.74 -4.40 -12.45
CA VAL A 493 7.54 -4.31 -13.31
C VAL A 493 7.45 -5.52 -14.24
N SER A 494 8.52 -5.82 -14.97
CA SER A 494 8.53 -6.98 -15.89
C SER A 494 8.36 -8.33 -15.16
N LYS A 495 9.00 -8.50 -13.99
CA LYS A 495 8.86 -9.72 -13.18
C LYS A 495 7.46 -9.89 -12.59
N ALA A 496 6.82 -8.79 -12.18
CA ALA A 496 5.46 -8.84 -11.68
C ALA A 496 4.49 -9.23 -12.81
N LEU A 497 4.68 -8.67 -14.00
CA LEU A 497 3.85 -8.93 -15.19
C LEU A 497 3.80 -10.42 -15.55
N GLU A 498 4.93 -11.14 -15.49
CA GLU A 498 4.99 -12.60 -15.72
C GLU A 498 4.15 -13.44 -14.74
N LYS A 499 3.76 -12.88 -13.59
CA LYS A 499 2.99 -13.56 -12.54
C LYS A 499 1.53 -13.13 -12.47
N LEU A 500 1.10 -12.24 -13.37
CA LEU A 500 -0.28 -11.78 -13.45
C LEU A 500 -1.18 -12.82 -14.13
N PRO A 501 -2.45 -12.91 -13.72
CA PRO A 501 -3.42 -13.77 -14.39
C PRO A 501 -3.73 -13.22 -15.78
N THR A 502 -3.84 -14.13 -16.76
CA THR A 502 -4.20 -13.77 -18.15
C THR A 502 -5.44 -14.50 -18.66
N GLY A 503 -6.02 -15.42 -17.86
CA GLY A 503 -7.12 -16.28 -18.27
C GLY A 503 -8.50 -15.61 -18.33
N ILE A 504 -8.64 -14.40 -17.78
CA ILE A 504 -9.88 -13.63 -17.81
C ILE A 504 -9.55 -12.13 -17.87
N ASN A 505 -10.28 -11.38 -18.69
CA ASN A 505 -10.19 -9.92 -18.71
C ASN A 505 -10.99 -9.34 -17.54
N GLY A 506 -10.32 -8.58 -16.67
CA GLY A 506 -10.96 -7.70 -15.71
C GLY A 506 -11.19 -6.30 -16.30
N THR A 507 -11.97 -5.48 -15.61
CA THR A 507 -12.24 -4.08 -15.98
C THR A 507 -11.83 -3.16 -14.85
N ALA A 508 -11.19 -2.03 -15.17
CA ALA A 508 -10.86 -0.99 -14.21
C ALA A 508 -11.24 0.40 -14.72
N GLU A 509 -12.01 1.14 -13.93
CA GLU A 509 -12.59 2.43 -14.30
C GLU A 509 -12.35 3.51 -13.23
N MET A 510 -12.12 4.74 -13.70
CA MET A 510 -12.12 5.91 -12.82
C MET A 510 -13.56 6.26 -12.45
N ARG A 511 -13.94 6.00 -11.20
CA ARG A 511 -15.31 6.19 -10.73
C ARG A 511 -15.34 6.44 -9.22
N ASP A 512 -16.16 7.40 -8.81
CA ASP A 512 -16.52 7.61 -7.42
C ASP A 512 -17.42 6.46 -6.94
N ALA A 513 -17.02 5.76 -5.88
CA ALA A 513 -17.76 4.66 -5.26
C ALA A 513 -19.18 5.05 -4.84
N SER A 514 -19.41 6.33 -4.55
CA SER A 514 -20.72 6.86 -4.17
C SER A 514 -21.61 7.15 -5.37
N GLN A 515 -21.12 7.05 -6.62
CA GLN A 515 -21.89 7.29 -7.84
C GLN A 515 -22.54 6.02 -8.41
N SER A 516 -23.61 6.20 -9.20
CA SER A 516 -24.34 5.11 -9.84
C SER A 516 -23.63 4.60 -11.11
N GLY A 517 -24.07 3.46 -11.64
CA GLY A 517 -23.62 2.95 -12.94
C GLY A 517 -22.52 1.90 -12.89
N TYR A 518 -22.23 1.34 -11.72
CA TYR A 518 -21.55 0.06 -11.63
C TYR A 518 -22.42 -1.05 -12.23
N PRO A 519 -21.82 -2.08 -12.85
CA PRO A 519 -22.57 -3.24 -13.31
C PRO A 519 -23.16 -3.97 -12.10
N ARG A 520 -24.31 -4.63 -12.30
CA ARG A 520 -24.79 -5.63 -11.34
C ARG A 520 -23.83 -6.81 -11.36
N VAL A 521 -23.32 -7.16 -10.20
CA VAL A 521 -22.38 -8.26 -9.99
C VAL A 521 -22.95 -9.30 -9.04
N SER A 522 -22.29 -10.44 -8.95
CA SER A 522 -22.71 -11.49 -8.04
C SER A 522 -22.42 -11.11 -6.58
N SER A 523 -21.25 -10.54 -6.29
CA SER A 523 -20.91 -10.03 -4.96
C SER A 523 -19.88 -8.90 -4.99
N ILE A 524 -19.73 -8.23 -3.84
CA ILE A 524 -18.77 -7.15 -3.62
C ILE A 524 -17.78 -7.59 -2.55
N SER A 525 -16.51 -7.31 -2.79
CA SER A 525 -15.43 -7.44 -1.81
C SER A 525 -14.62 -6.16 -1.90
N THR A 526 -14.48 -5.43 -0.79
CA THR A 526 -13.93 -4.06 -0.86
C THR A 526 -13.17 -3.63 0.39
N ASP A 527 -12.17 -2.77 0.20
CA ASP A 527 -11.35 -2.16 1.25
C ASP A 527 -11.46 -0.63 1.20
N PRO A 528 -12.48 -0.03 1.85
CA PRO A 528 -12.67 1.41 1.84
C PRO A 528 -11.51 2.20 2.46
N PRO A 529 -11.34 3.49 2.11
CA PRO A 529 -10.27 4.34 2.64
C PRO A 529 -10.32 4.54 4.17
N TYR A 530 -9.13 4.68 4.76
CA TYR A 530 -8.94 4.81 6.21
C TYR A 530 -9.03 6.23 6.71
N TYR A 531 -10.26 6.68 6.97
CA TYR A 531 -10.58 7.91 7.70
C TYR A 531 -9.59 9.05 7.44
N ASP A 532 -8.74 9.40 8.42
CA ASP A 532 -7.73 10.46 8.37
C ASP A 532 -6.28 9.93 8.32
N THR A 533 -6.06 8.67 7.92
CA THR A 533 -4.73 8.04 7.97
C THR A 533 -3.87 8.36 6.76
N VAL A 534 -4.46 8.40 5.55
CA VAL A 534 -3.73 8.56 4.28
C VAL A 534 -4.49 9.50 3.36
N GLY A 535 -3.83 10.56 2.87
CA GLY A 535 -4.35 11.42 1.81
C GLY A 535 -3.96 10.89 0.43
N TYR A 536 -4.63 9.85 -0.07
CA TYR A 536 -4.24 9.14 -1.28
C TYR A 536 -4.10 10.07 -2.49
N ALA A 537 -5.05 10.97 -2.70
CA ALA A 537 -5.03 11.88 -3.82
C ALA A 537 -3.85 12.87 -3.74
N ASP A 538 -3.58 13.46 -2.56
CA ASP A 538 -2.44 14.37 -2.37
C ASP A 538 -1.10 13.64 -2.55
N LEU A 539 -0.95 12.44 -2.00
CA LEU A 539 0.30 11.68 -2.11
C LEU A 539 0.51 11.15 -3.54
N SER A 540 -0.55 10.75 -4.22
CA SER A 540 -0.50 10.21 -5.58
C SER A 540 -0.13 11.27 -6.62
N ASP A 541 -0.31 12.56 -6.32
CA ASP A 541 0.01 13.63 -7.26
C ASP A 541 1.51 13.68 -7.61
N LEU A 542 2.39 13.22 -6.72
CA LEU A 542 3.81 13.02 -7.05
C LEU A 542 3.99 12.10 -8.26
N PHE A 543 3.18 11.05 -8.37
CA PHE A 543 3.18 10.11 -9.50
C PHE A 543 2.38 10.64 -10.68
N TYR A 544 1.22 11.23 -10.39
CA TYR A 544 0.27 11.70 -11.38
C TYR A 544 0.90 12.67 -12.36
N VAL A 545 1.68 13.65 -11.88
CA VAL A 545 2.28 14.65 -12.76
C VAL A 545 3.21 14.01 -13.81
N TRP A 546 4.00 12.99 -13.44
CA TRP A 546 4.90 12.31 -14.37
C TRP A 546 4.16 11.32 -15.27
N LEU A 547 3.19 10.59 -14.72
CA LEU A 547 2.34 9.68 -15.51
C LEU A 547 1.51 10.45 -16.53
N ARG A 548 1.02 11.64 -16.19
CA ARG A 548 0.32 12.53 -17.10
C ARG A 548 1.18 12.94 -18.27
N GLU A 549 2.40 13.45 -18.02
CA GLU A 549 3.32 13.84 -19.10
C GLU A 549 3.69 12.65 -20.00
N THR A 550 3.71 11.44 -19.44
CA THR A 550 4.12 10.21 -20.15
C THR A 550 2.97 9.55 -20.91
N LEU A 551 1.76 9.51 -20.35
CA LEU A 551 0.66 8.64 -20.77
C LEU A 551 -0.64 9.38 -21.13
N PHE A 552 -0.67 10.71 -21.13
CA PHE A 552 -1.87 11.48 -21.52
C PHE A 552 -2.44 11.06 -22.88
N ASP A 553 -1.59 10.83 -23.88
CA ASP A 553 -2.05 10.41 -25.22
C ASP A 553 -2.64 8.97 -25.23
N VAL A 554 -2.34 8.15 -24.22
CA VAL A 554 -2.85 6.77 -24.10
C VAL A 554 -4.16 6.74 -23.32
N TYR A 555 -4.19 7.45 -22.18
CA TYR A 555 -5.30 7.47 -21.25
C TYR A 555 -5.73 8.92 -20.95
N PRO A 556 -6.32 9.61 -21.94
CA PRO A 556 -6.81 10.98 -21.74
C PRO A 556 -7.95 11.04 -20.71
N ASP A 557 -8.67 9.95 -20.50
CA ASP A 557 -9.69 9.76 -19.47
C ASP A 557 -9.10 9.78 -18.05
N LEU A 558 -7.92 9.19 -17.85
CA LEU A 558 -7.24 9.15 -16.56
C LEU A 558 -6.39 10.39 -16.29
N PHE A 559 -5.74 10.93 -17.33
CA PHE A 559 -4.73 11.99 -17.19
C PHE A 559 -5.20 13.35 -17.75
N GLY A 560 -6.50 13.51 -17.99
CA GLY A 560 -7.10 14.72 -18.54
C GLY A 560 -7.09 15.94 -17.62
N THR A 561 -7.11 15.72 -16.30
CA THR A 561 -7.11 16.80 -15.30
C THR A 561 -5.69 17.32 -15.03
N LEU A 562 -5.59 18.42 -14.26
CA LEU A 562 -4.28 18.95 -13.84
C LEU A 562 -3.68 18.13 -12.69
N LEU A 563 -4.51 17.68 -11.76
CA LEU A 563 -4.15 16.86 -10.59
C LEU A 563 -5.25 15.82 -10.34
N THR A 564 -5.01 14.88 -9.43
CA THR A 564 -6.03 13.87 -9.07
C THR A 564 -7.23 14.52 -8.35
N PRO A 565 -8.46 13.95 -8.47
CA PRO A 565 -9.64 14.50 -7.81
C PRO A 565 -9.49 14.54 -6.28
N LYS A 566 -9.85 15.68 -5.66
CA LYS A 566 -9.66 15.94 -4.22
C LYS A 566 -10.97 16.10 -3.45
N SER A 567 -11.99 16.67 -4.09
CA SER A 567 -13.28 17.01 -3.47
C SER A 567 -14.12 15.78 -3.15
N GLU A 568 -14.05 14.77 -4.02
CA GLU A 568 -14.82 13.55 -3.95
C GLU A 568 -14.06 12.42 -3.22
N GLU A 569 -12.79 12.64 -2.84
CA GLU A 569 -11.99 11.64 -2.13
C GLU A 569 -12.58 11.37 -0.75
N LEU A 570 -13.01 10.13 -0.50
CA LEU A 570 -13.65 9.73 0.75
C LEU A 570 -12.64 9.57 1.91
N VAL A 571 -12.01 10.67 2.32
CA VAL A 571 -11.09 10.75 3.47
C VAL A 571 -11.52 11.88 4.41
N ALA A 572 -11.31 11.68 5.71
CA ALA A 572 -11.60 12.68 6.73
C ALA A 572 -10.47 13.71 6.82
N ASN A 573 -10.29 14.53 5.78
CA ASN A 573 -9.25 15.57 5.74
C ASN A 573 -9.75 16.91 6.34
N PRO A 574 -9.26 17.34 7.52
CA PRO A 574 -9.72 18.58 8.17
C PRO A 574 -9.47 19.85 7.34
N HIS A 575 -8.45 19.84 6.48
CA HIS A 575 -8.12 20.99 5.64
C HIS A 575 -9.13 21.22 4.52
N ARG A 576 -9.82 20.17 4.06
CA ARG A 576 -10.81 20.26 2.97
C ARG A 576 -12.24 20.50 3.46
N HIS A 577 -12.55 20.10 4.69
CA HIS A 577 -13.92 20.09 5.21
C HIS A 577 -14.12 21.01 6.42
N HIS A 578 -13.47 22.19 6.41
CA HIS A 578 -13.66 23.24 7.42
C HIS A 578 -13.41 22.78 8.87
N GLY A 579 -12.37 21.96 9.08
CA GLY A 579 -11.97 21.45 10.39
C GLY A 579 -12.43 20.01 10.66
N ARG A 580 -12.12 19.53 11.85
CA ARG A 580 -12.28 18.11 12.23
C ARG A 580 -13.73 17.61 12.15
N ALA A 581 -14.68 18.43 12.63
CA ALA A 581 -16.09 18.04 12.67
C ALA A 581 -16.72 17.92 11.26
N GLY A 582 -16.35 18.81 10.34
CA GLY A 582 -16.84 18.72 8.96
C GLY A 582 -16.20 17.56 8.19
N ALA A 583 -14.93 17.26 8.46
CA ALA A 583 -14.25 16.09 7.89
C ALA A 583 -14.85 14.76 8.36
N GLU A 584 -15.15 14.66 9.65
CA GLU A 584 -15.86 13.53 10.23
C GLU A 584 -17.21 13.32 9.55
N LYS A 585 -18.03 14.39 9.48
CA LYS A 585 -19.34 14.34 8.83
C LYS A 585 -19.26 13.93 7.36
N PHE A 586 -18.37 14.54 6.58
CA PHE A 586 -18.20 14.23 5.15
C PHE A 586 -17.87 12.74 4.94
N PHE A 587 -16.94 12.21 5.73
CA PHE A 587 -16.54 10.81 5.63
C PHE A 587 -17.69 9.87 5.99
N ILE A 588 -18.41 10.12 7.09
CA ILE A 588 -19.54 9.29 7.52
C ILE A 588 -20.67 9.32 6.49
N ASP A 589 -21.08 10.51 6.06
CA ASP A 589 -22.18 10.69 5.09
C ASP A 589 -21.84 10.02 3.76
N GLY A 590 -20.59 10.18 3.28
CA GLY A 590 -20.12 9.58 2.04
C GLY A 590 -20.03 8.05 2.13
N PHE A 591 -19.53 7.51 3.24
CA PHE A 591 -19.44 6.07 3.47
C PHE A 591 -20.83 5.43 3.54
N ASN A 592 -21.75 6.02 4.30
CA ASN A 592 -23.13 5.55 4.40
C ASN A 592 -23.81 5.52 3.03
N ARG A 593 -23.63 6.59 2.25
CA ARG A 593 -24.19 6.71 0.90
C ARG A 593 -23.72 5.59 -0.04
N VAL A 594 -22.47 5.14 0.08
CA VAL A 594 -21.94 4.03 -0.74
C VAL A 594 -22.70 2.74 -0.44
N PHE A 595 -22.80 2.35 0.83
CA PHE A 595 -23.43 1.10 1.23
C PHE A 595 -24.97 1.13 1.11
N GLU A 596 -25.59 2.29 1.28
CA GLU A 596 -27.00 2.51 0.94
C GLU A 596 -27.24 2.29 -0.55
N ARG A 597 -26.37 2.83 -1.43
CA ARG A 597 -26.50 2.66 -2.89
C ARG A 597 -26.27 1.24 -3.35
N ILE A 598 -25.24 0.57 -2.83
CA ILE A 598 -24.99 -0.84 -3.12
C ILE A 598 -26.25 -1.66 -2.88
N ARG A 599 -26.94 -1.40 -1.76
CA ARG A 599 -28.19 -2.08 -1.40
C ARG A 599 -29.38 -1.62 -2.25
N ALA A 600 -29.58 -0.32 -2.43
CA ALA A 600 -30.72 0.26 -3.13
C ALA A 600 -30.74 -0.08 -4.63
N ASP A 601 -29.58 -0.06 -5.29
CA ASP A 601 -29.45 -0.35 -6.72
C ASP A 601 -29.46 -1.86 -7.02
N GLY A 602 -29.33 -2.69 -5.96
CA GLY A 602 -29.23 -4.15 -6.04
C GLY A 602 -27.97 -4.57 -6.80
N LEU A 603 -26.83 -3.96 -6.47
CA LEU A 603 -25.55 -4.20 -7.16
C LEU A 603 -24.98 -5.61 -6.89
N SER A 604 -25.31 -6.22 -5.76
CA SER A 604 -24.91 -7.57 -5.39
C SER A 604 -26.10 -8.51 -5.22
N SER A 605 -25.90 -9.81 -5.42
CA SER A 605 -26.91 -10.82 -5.08
C SER A 605 -27.13 -10.87 -3.57
N ALA A 606 -28.36 -11.15 -3.14
CA ALA A 606 -28.66 -11.41 -1.72
C ALA A 606 -28.17 -12.80 -1.25
N ASP A 607 -27.88 -13.71 -2.20
CA ASP A 607 -27.46 -15.08 -1.91
C ASP A 607 -26.00 -15.18 -1.46
N ILE A 608 -25.17 -14.21 -1.84
CA ILE A 608 -23.73 -14.16 -1.52
C ILE A 608 -23.49 -12.93 -0.63
N PRO A 609 -22.87 -13.08 0.56
CA PRO A 609 -22.57 -11.94 1.40
C PRO A 609 -21.52 -11.05 0.73
N ILE A 610 -21.59 -9.75 0.97
CA ILE A 610 -20.48 -8.84 0.64
C ILE A 610 -19.40 -8.95 1.72
N THR A 611 -18.16 -8.64 1.37
CA THR A 611 -17.06 -8.56 2.33
C THR A 611 -16.47 -7.17 2.37
N VAL A 612 -16.30 -6.64 3.58
CA VAL A 612 -15.75 -5.29 3.80
C VAL A 612 -14.53 -5.42 4.68
N TYR A 613 -13.37 -5.04 4.14
CA TYR A 613 -12.13 -4.92 4.90
C TYR A 613 -12.18 -3.64 5.72
N TYR A 614 -11.70 -3.76 6.94
CA TYR A 614 -11.74 -2.69 7.92
C TYR A 614 -10.47 -2.75 8.75
N ALA A 615 -9.85 -1.61 9.07
CA ALA A 615 -8.63 -1.60 9.86
C ALA A 615 -8.93 -1.02 11.27
N TYR A 616 -8.54 -1.75 12.33
CA TYR A 616 -8.77 -1.35 13.72
C TYR A 616 -7.53 -0.70 14.36
N LYS A 617 -7.68 0.50 14.94
CA LYS A 617 -6.63 1.16 15.74
C LYS A 617 -7.07 1.21 17.20
N GLN A 618 -6.34 0.53 18.08
CA GLN A 618 -6.57 0.59 19.52
C GLN A 618 -6.21 2.01 20.03
N GLN A 619 -7.17 2.70 20.67
CA GLN A 619 -6.97 4.02 21.27
C GLN A 619 -6.60 3.92 22.75
N ASP A 620 -5.70 4.82 23.18
CA ASP A 620 -5.51 5.20 24.57
C ASP A 620 -6.75 5.94 25.11
N SER A 621 -6.92 5.91 26.42
CA SER A 621 -8.06 6.25 27.29
C SER A 621 -8.82 7.58 27.09
N ASN A 622 -8.52 8.43 26.09
CA ASN A 622 -9.25 9.68 25.82
C ASN A 622 -9.91 9.64 24.44
N GLY A 623 -11.16 9.16 24.40
CA GLY A 623 -11.89 8.80 23.20
C GLY A 623 -12.06 9.90 22.13
N ASN A 624 -12.00 9.46 20.86
CA ASN A 624 -12.68 10.04 19.69
C ASN A 624 -12.70 8.99 18.55
N THR A 625 -13.74 8.17 18.35
CA THR A 625 -15.03 8.36 17.61
C THR A 625 -15.07 8.11 16.09
N GLY A 626 -14.05 7.53 15.44
CA GLY A 626 -14.18 7.12 14.02
C GLY A 626 -14.86 5.75 13.78
N TRP A 627 -14.70 4.82 14.72
CA TRP A 627 -14.90 3.37 14.54
C TRP A 627 -16.35 2.89 14.72
N HIS A 628 -17.03 3.35 15.77
CA HIS A 628 -18.45 3.06 15.98
C HIS A 628 -19.27 3.58 14.82
N THR A 629 -18.91 4.75 14.30
CA THR A 629 -19.68 5.50 13.32
C THR A 629 -19.69 4.83 11.96
N LEU A 630 -18.65 4.05 11.64
CA LEU A 630 -18.59 3.21 10.43
C LEU A 630 -19.47 1.96 10.53
N LEU A 631 -19.41 1.24 11.65
CA LEU A 631 -20.31 0.11 11.91
C LEU A 631 -21.77 0.58 11.99
N ASP A 632 -22.00 1.73 12.63
CA ASP A 632 -23.28 2.42 12.66
C ASP A 632 -23.77 2.74 11.25
N GLY A 633 -22.88 3.22 10.38
CA GLY A 633 -23.15 3.44 8.97
C GLY A 633 -23.68 2.21 8.21
N LEU A 634 -22.95 1.09 8.30
CA LEU A 634 -23.37 -0.18 7.67
C LEU A 634 -24.71 -0.67 8.22
N VAL A 635 -24.86 -0.67 9.55
CA VAL A 635 -26.08 -1.12 10.22
C VAL A 635 -27.26 -0.20 9.86
N ASN A 636 -27.09 1.11 9.81
CA ASN A 636 -28.13 2.07 9.47
C ASN A 636 -28.50 2.02 7.98
N ALA A 637 -27.54 1.72 7.10
CA ALA A 637 -27.78 1.43 5.68
C ALA A 637 -28.57 0.13 5.44
N GLY A 638 -28.86 -0.63 6.51
CA GLY A 638 -29.68 -1.84 6.47
C GLY A 638 -28.87 -3.09 6.15
N TRP A 639 -27.59 -3.13 6.51
CA TRP A 639 -26.77 -4.33 6.48
C TRP A 639 -26.80 -5.06 7.83
N GLU A 640 -26.79 -6.38 7.77
CA GLU A 640 -26.58 -7.29 8.88
C GLU A 640 -25.18 -7.88 8.75
N ILE A 641 -24.42 -7.91 9.86
CA ILE A 641 -23.10 -8.52 9.90
C ILE A 641 -23.28 -10.00 10.26
N THR A 642 -22.83 -10.89 9.39
CA THR A 642 -23.00 -12.35 9.54
C THR A 642 -21.69 -13.07 9.86
N GLY A 643 -20.54 -12.41 9.71
CA GLY A 643 -19.23 -12.95 10.07
C GLY A 643 -18.18 -11.86 10.21
N THR A 644 -17.13 -12.14 10.98
CA THR A 644 -16.08 -11.18 11.34
C THR A 644 -14.75 -11.88 11.59
N TRP A 645 -13.69 -11.44 10.92
CA TRP A 645 -12.42 -12.15 10.93
C TRP A 645 -11.23 -11.23 11.16
N PRO A 646 -10.47 -11.40 12.26
CA PRO A 646 -9.22 -10.67 12.44
C PRO A 646 -8.14 -11.22 11.50
N VAL A 647 -7.58 -10.36 10.66
CA VAL A 647 -6.53 -10.67 9.70
C VAL A 647 -5.33 -9.75 9.88
N ARG A 648 -4.12 -10.30 9.81
CA ARG A 648 -2.88 -9.53 9.96
C ARG A 648 -2.56 -8.79 8.67
N SER A 649 -2.85 -7.49 8.68
CA SER A 649 -2.64 -6.60 7.53
C SER A 649 -1.31 -5.82 7.58
N GLU A 650 -0.58 -5.77 8.71
CA GLU A 650 0.65 -4.98 8.92
C GLU A 650 1.91 -5.82 9.24
N ARG A 651 3.12 -5.22 9.21
CA ARG A 651 4.40 -5.92 9.40
C ARG A 651 4.71 -6.01 10.89
N GLY A 652 4.94 -7.20 11.45
CA GLY A 652 5.37 -7.40 12.85
C GLY A 652 6.78 -6.88 13.18
N GLY A 653 7.41 -6.10 12.29
CA GLY A 653 8.74 -5.54 12.46
C GLY A 653 8.65 -4.07 12.84
N ARG A 654 8.76 -3.78 14.14
CA ARG A 654 8.97 -2.43 14.68
C ARG A 654 10.13 -1.75 13.94
N MET A 655 9.86 -0.64 13.23
CA MET A 655 10.89 0.39 13.06
C MET A 655 11.03 1.08 14.42
N ARG A 656 12.21 0.98 15.03
CA ARG A 656 12.50 1.49 16.38
C ARG A 656 12.20 3.00 16.50
N GLU A 657 11.55 3.36 17.61
CA GLU A 657 11.39 4.71 18.18
C GLU A 657 10.67 5.81 17.37
N VAL A 658 9.37 5.64 17.10
CA VAL A 658 8.39 6.74 17.25
C VAL A 658 7.07 6.17 17.76
N ALA A 659 6.60 6.70 18.88
CA ALA A 659 5.36 6.34 19.58
C ALA A 659 4.10 6.76 18.79
N SER A 660 3.82 6.07 17.69
CA SER A 660 2.50 6.08 17.07
C SER A 660 2.08 4.63 16.80
N ASN A 661 1.13 4.13 17.59
CA ASN A 661 0.46 2.84 17.39
C ASN A 661 0.00 2.73 15.92
N ALA A 662 0.73 1.97 15.10
CA ALA A 662 0.29 1.56 13.78
C ALA A 662 -0.72 0.42 13.94
N LEU A 663 -1.66 0.27 13.00
CA LEU A 663 -2.78 -0.67 13.09
C LEU A 663 -2.25 -2.11 12.97
N ALA A 664 -2.13 -2.81 14.10
CA ALA A 664 -1.57 -4.17 14.13
C ALA A 664 -2.44 -5.22 13.38
N SER A 665 -3.75 -4.98 13.23
CA SER A 665 -4.72 -5.92 12.66
C SER A 665 -5.83 -5.22 11.84
N SER A 666 -6.30 -5.87 10.77
CA SER A 666 -7.56 -5.55 10.08
C SER A 666 -8.63 -6.57 10.47
N ILE A 667 -9.90 -6.20 10.35
CA ILE A 667 -11.06 -7.08 10.48
C ILE A 667 -11.75 -7.15 9.10
N VAL A 668 -12.13 -8.34 8.69
CA VAL A 668 -13.00 -8.54 7.53
C VAL A 668 -14.42 -8.80 8.01
N LEU A 669 -15.38 -8.00 7.57
CA LEU A 669 -16.80 -8.18 7.86
C LEU A 669 -17.46 -8.90 6.69
N ALA A 670 -18.20 -9.97 6.96
CA ALA A 670 -19.18 -10.53 6.03
C ALA A 670 -20.54 -9.91 6.32
N CYS A 671 -21.20 -9.36 5.30
CA CYS A 671 -22.44 -8.63 5.45
C CYS A 671 -23.50 -9.11 4.47
N ARG A 672 -24.75 -9.21 4.95
CA ARG A 672 -25.93 -9.46 4.11
C ARG A 672 -26.93 -8.30 4.24
N PRO A 673 -27.79 -8.08 3.23
CA PRO A 673 -28.92 -7.18 3.39
C PRO A 673 -29.78 -7.66 4.56
N ARG A 674 -30.04 -6.78 5.54
CA ARG A 674 -30.94 -7.10 6.65
C ARG A 674 -32.33 -7.40 6.11
N SER A 675 -32.95 -8.46 6.64
CA SER A 675 -34.31 -8.86 6.29
C SER A 675 -35.30 -7.70 6.48
N SER A 676 -36.23 -7.52 5.54
CA SER A 676 -37.36 -6.60 5.70
C SER A 676 -38.32 -7.03 6.83
N GLU A 677 -38.25 -8.30 7.24
CA GLU A 677 -39.03 -8.87 8.35
C GLU A 677 -38.26 -8.83 9.69
N ALA A 678 -37.09 -8.18 9.75
CA ALA A 678 -36.32 -8.07 10.97
C ALA A 678 -37.14 -7.42 12.10
N VAL A 679 -37.17 -8.08 13.26
CA VAL A 679 -37.98 -7.64 14.40
C VAL A 679 -37.29 -6.53 15.20
N THR A 680 -38.09 -5.68 15.82
CA THR A 680 -37.62 -4.79 16.90
C THR A 680 -37.59 -5.56 18.21
N THR A 681 -36.52 -5.42 18.99
CA THR A 681 -36.35 -6.10 20.28
C THR A 681 -36.05 -5.10 21.40
N THR A 682 -36.06 -5.55 22.66
CA THR A 682 -35.68 -4.73 23.82
C THR A 682 -34.21 -4.92 24.17
N ARG A 683 -33.57 -3.94 24.83
CA ARG A 683 -32.20 -4.11 25.38
C ARG A 683 -32.04 -5.36 26.22
N ARG A 684 -33.05 -5.70 27.03
CA ARG A 684 -33.01 -6.89 27.90
C ARG A 684 -32.93 -8.18 27.07
N ASP A 685 -33.75 -8.28 26.04
CA ASP A 685 -33.82 -9.49 25.21
C ASP A 685 -32.59 -9.58 24.29
N PHE A 686 -32.05 -8.44 23.84
CA PHE A 686 -30.74 -8.37 23.17
C PHE A 686 -29.61 -8.91 24.07
N LEU A 687 -29.51 -8.43 25.31
CA LEU A 687 -28.49 -8.91 26.26
C LEU A 687 -28.65 -10.41 26.56
N ALA A 688 -29.88 -10.90 26.66
CA ALA A 688 -30.14 -12.32 26.85
C ALA A 688 -29.66 -13.16 25.66
N ALA A 689 -29.93 -12.71 24.43
CA ALA A 689 -29.44 -13.36 23.22
C ALA A 689 -27.91 -13.33 23.14
N LEU A 690 -27.29 -12.19 23.47
CA LEU A 690 -25.85 -12.03 23.49
C LEU A 690 -25.19 -13.02 24.47
N LYS A 691 -25.71 -13.14 25.70
CA LYS A 691 -25.21 -14.10 26.70
C LYS A 691 -25.37 -15.56 26.28
N ALA A 692 -26.42 -15.88 25.51
CA ALA A 692 -26.65 -17.23 25.03
C ALA A 692 -25.72 -17.62 23.86
N GLU A 693 -25.40 -16.68 22.97
CA GLU A 693 -24.71 -16.96 21.71
C GLU A 693 -23.19 -16.69 21.78
N LEU A 694 -22.76 -15.69 22.54
CA LEU A 694 -21.35 -15.26 22.61
C LEU A 694 -20.39 -16.36 23.12
N PRO A 695 -20.72 -17.17 24.15
CA PRO A 695 -19.81 -18.21 24.65
C PRO A 695 -19.43 -19.26 23.60
N GLU A 696 -20.40 -19.69 22.77
CA GLU A 696 -20.14 -20.68 21.73
C GLU A 696 -19.24 -20.09 20.63
N ALA A 697 -19.56 -18.86 20.20
CA ALA A 697 -18.77 -18.15 19.20
C ALA A 697 -17.32 -17.91 19.65
N LEU A 698 -17.13 -17.56 20.94
CA LEU A 698 -15.81 -17.43 21.54
C LEU A 698 -15.03 -18.75 21.53
N ARG A 699 -15.69 -19.88 21.83
CA ARG A 699 -15.04 -21.19 21.78
C ARG A 699 -14.55 -21.50 20.36
N THR A 700 -15.35 -21.22 19.34
CA THR A 700 -14.94 -21.39 17.93
C THR A 700 -13.76 -20.50 17.58
N LEU A 701 -13.74 -19.24 18.05
CA LEU A 701 -12.62 -18.31 17.85
C LEU A 701 -11.33 -18.77 18.55
N MET A 702 -11.44 -19.30 19.78
CA MET A 702 -10.29 -19.83 20.53
C MET A 702 -9.69 -21.09 19.88
N LEU A 703 -10.51 -21.93 19.25
CA LEU A 703 -10.03 -23.08 18.47
C LEU A 703 -9.26 -22.67 17.20
N GLY A 704 -9.50 -21.44 16.68
CA GLY A 704 -8.82 -20.88 15.51
C GLY A 704 -7.43 -20.28 15.77
N ALA A 705 -6.80 -20.60 16.90
CA ALA A 705 -5.47 -20.12 17.30
C ALA A 705 -5.31 -18.57 17.30
N ILE A 706 -6.36 -17.84 17.67
CA ILE A 706 -6.30 -16.38 17.83
C ILE A 706 -5.43 -16.04 19.05
N ALA A 707 -4.49 -15.10 18.89
CA ALA A 707 -3.65 -14.65 19.99
C ALA A 707 -4.54 -14.07 21.12
N PRO A 708 -4.23 -14.32 22.41
CA PRO A 708 -5.09 -13.88 23.51
C PRO A 708 -5.41 -12.36 23.52
N GLY A 709 -4.45 -11.52 23.13
CA GLY A 709 -4.65 -10.06 23.00
C GLY A 709 -5.60 -9.65 21.86
N ASP A 710 -5.80 -10.53 20.87
CA ASP A 710 -6.71 -10.35 19.73
C ASP A 710 -8.09 -10.96 20.00
N LEU A 711 -8.26 -11.77 21.06
CA LEU A 711 -9.52 -12.46 21.36
C LEU A 711 -10.65 -11.46 21.66
N ALA A 712 -10.37 -10.41 22.42
CA ALA A 712 -11.35 -9.37 22.69
C ALA A 712 -11.78 -8.62 21.43
N GLN A 713 -10.84 -8.41 20.50
CA GLN A 713 -11.14 -7.81 19.19
C GLN A 713 -11.98 -8.76 18.32
N ALA A 714 -11.65 -10.04 18.32
CA ALA A 714 -12.37 -11.07 17.58
C ALA A 714 -13.82 -11.24 18.10
N ALA A 715 -14.02 -11.09 19.40
CA ALA A 715 -15.31 -11.24 20.09
C ALA A 715 -16.33 -10.12 19.82
N ILE A 716 -15.86 -8.92 19.47
CA ILE A 716 -16.73 -7.80 19.04
C ILE A 716 -17.62 -8.23 17.87
N GLY A 717 -17.07 -9.06 17.00
CA GLY A 717 -17.69 -9.51 15.79
C GLY A 717 -18.94 -10.38 15.97
N PRO A 718 -18.88 -11.50 16.70
CA PRO A 718 -20.06 -12.25 17.10
C PRO A 718 -21.09 -11.39 17.84
N GLY A 719 -20.63 -10.50 18.73
CA GLY A 719 -21.53 -9.60 19.44
C GLY A 719 -22.28 -8.64 18.52
N ILE A 720 -21.60 -8.01 17.56
CA ILE A 720 -22.24 -7.08 16.61
C ILE A 720 -23.13 -7.84 15.61
N SER A 721 -22.84 -9.10 15.31
CA SER A 721 -23.73 -9.96 14.52
C SER A 721 -25.10 -10.12 15.20
N VAL A 722 -25.12 -10.38 16.52
CA VAL A 722 -26.37 -10.46 17.30
C VAL A 722 -27.12 -9.13 17.30
N PHE A 723 -26.43 -7.99 17.37
CA PHE A 723 -27.06 -6.68 17.35
C PHE A 723 -27.65 -6.34 15.96
N SER A 724 -26.86 -6.51 14.91
CA SER A 724 -27.17 -6.04 13.56
C SER A 724 -28.26 -6.82 12.81
N ARG A 725 -28.70 -7.98 13.34
CA ARG A 725 -29.85 -8.73 12.80
C ARG A 725 -31.21 -8.13 13.16
N TYR A 726 -31.28 -7.34 14.23
CA TYR A 726 -32.52 -6.68 14.64
C TYR A 726 -32.77 -5.40 13.83
N ALA A 727 -34.04 -5.09 13.59
CA ALA A 727 -34.39 -3.82 12.94
C ALA A 727 -34.01 -2.63 13.83
N ARG A 728 -34.33 -2.73 15.14
CA ARG A 728 -34.00 -1.77 16.20
C ARG A 728 -33.89 -2.51 17.54
N VAL A 729 -33.03 -2.04 18.43
CA VAL A 729 -32.99 -2.45 19.84
C VAL A 729 -33.46 -1.25 20.67
N ARG A 730 -34.58 -1.38 21.39
CA ARG A 730 -35.17 -0.29 22.16
C ARG A 730 -34.59 -0.22 23.57
N GLU A 731 -34.18 0.98 23.96
CA GLU A 731 -33.82 1.34 25.32
C GLU A 731 -35.06 1.53 26.20
N ALA A 732 -34.87 1.53 27.52
CA ALA A 732 -35.96 1.69 28.49
C ALA A 732 -36.67 3.05 28.39
N ASP A 733 -35.98 4.08 27.90
CA ASP A 733 -36.51 5.42 27.65
C ASP A 733 -37.24 5.53 26.29
N GLY A 734 -37.31 4.44 25.52
CA GLY A 734 -37.95 4.38 24.20
C GLY A 734 -37.05 4.77 23.03
N SER A 735 -35.84 5.26 23.29
CA SER A 735 -34.84 5.54 22.25
C SER A 735 -34.31 4.26 21.61
N ASP A 736 -33.68 4.38 20.44
CA ASP A 736 -32.96 3.26 19.82
C ASP A 736 -31.55 3.20 20.38
N MET A 737 -31.12 2.02 20.81
CA MET A 737 -29.75 1.75 21.24
C MET A 737 -28.80 2.03 20.07
N SER A 738 -27.77 2.83 20.32
CA SER A 738 -26.74 3.11 19.33
C SER A 738 -25.78 1.91 19.17
N VAL A 739 -25.08 1.82 18.03
CA VAL A 739 -23.99 0.85 17.85
C VAL A 739 -22.91 1.02 18.93
N LYS A 740 -22.70 2.24 19.42
CA LYS A 740 -21.78 2.52 20.52
C LYS A 740 -22.19 1.83 21.82
N ASP A 741 -23.46 1.97 22.19
CA ASP A 741 -23.99 1.35 23.42
C ASP A 741 -24.03 -0.17 23.29
N ALA A 742 -24.32 -0.69 22.09
CA ALA A 742 -24.23 -2.12 21.80
C ALA A 742 -22.81 -2.66 21.98
N LEU A 743 -21.78 -1.97 21.48
CA LEU A 743 -20.38 -2.37 21.67
C LEU A 743 -19.94 -2.34 23.14
N LEU A 744 -20.40 -1.35 23.92
CA LEU A 744 -20.17 -1.34 25.37
C LEU A 744 -20.81 -2.55 26.05
N ALA A 745 -22.04 -2.91 25.67
CA ALA A 745 -22.73 -4.09 26.17
C ALA A 745 -22.02 -5.40 25.76
N ILE A 746 -21.49 -5.46 24.55
CA ILE A 746 -20.72 -6.62 24.04
C ILE A 746 -19.44 -6.81 24.84
N ASN A 747 -18.65 -5.74 25.05
CA ASN A 747 -17.43 -5.82 25.84
C ASN A 747 -17.72 -6.21 27.30
N ALA A 748 -18.77 -5.65 27.92
CA ALA A 748 -19.16 -6.02 29.27
C ALA A 748 -19.57 -7.51 29.38
N THR A 749 -20.30 -8.02 28.39
CA THR A 749 -20.71 -9.44 28.37
C THR A 749 -19.52 -10.36 28.09
N LEU A 750 -18.59 -9.92 27.23
CA LEU A 750 -17.35 -10.62 26.98
C LEU A 750 -16.52 -10.77 28.26
N ASP A 751 -16.34 -9.67 29.00
CA ASP A 751 -15.61 -9.67 30.28
C ASP A 751 -16.27 -10.60 31.30
N GLU A 752 -17.61 -10.65 31.33
CA GLU A 752 -18.38 -11.57 32.18
C GLU A 752 -18.15 -13.04 31.77
N VAL A 753 -18.29 -13.39 30.50
CA VAL A 753 -18.10 -14.77 30.00
C VAL A 753 -16.66 -15.24 30.20
N ILE A 754 -15.69 -14.36 29.96
CA ILE A 754 -14.28 -14.63 30.19
C ILE A 754 -13.99 -14.80 31.68
N GLY A 755 -14.52 -13.92 32.53
CA GLY A 755 -14.35 -13.98 33.98
C GLY A 755 -15.03 -15.20 34.62
N GLU A 756 -16.21 -15.60 34.15
CA GLU A 756 -16.91 -16.80 34.59
C GLU A 756 -16.11 -18.07 34.26
N GLN A 757 -15.54 -18.18 33.06
CA GLN A 757 -14.64 -19.30 32.70
C GLN A 757 -13.40 -19.38 33.59
N GLU A 758 -12.89 -18.23 34.06
CA GLU A 758 -11.74 -18.18 34.96
C GLU A 758 -12.10 -18.46 36.43
N SER A 759 -13.36 -18.23 36.83
CA SER A 759 -13.81 -18.42 38.21
C SER A 759 -13.83 -19.89 38.65
N ASP A 760 -13.94 -20.82 37.70
CA ASP A 760 -13.86 -22.27 37.92
C ASP A 760 -12.42 -22.80 38.08
N PHE A 761 -11.40 -21.97 37.82
CA PHE A 761 -10.00 -22.38 37.91
C PHE A 761 -9.40 -22.15 39.31
N ASP A 762 -8.47 -23.02 39.70
CA ASP A 762 -7.67 -22.81 40.91
C ASP A 762 -6.76 -21.56 40.76
N PRO A 763 -6.26 -20.98 41.86
CA PRO A 763 -5.47 -19.75 41.83
C PRO A 763 -4.22 -19.82 40.94
N ASP A 764 -3.54 -20.96 40.86
CA ASP A 764 -2.32 -21.12 40.07
C ASP A 764 -2.66 -21.17 38.57
N THR A 765 -3.76 -21.84 38.22
CA THR A 765 -4.27 -21.86 36.84
C THR A 765 -4.75 -20.47 36.40
N ARG A 766 -5.43 -19.71 37.27
CA ARG A 766 -5.80 -18.30 36.98
C ARG A 766 -4.58 -17.42 36.76
N PHE A 767 -3.55 -17.56 37.59
CA PHE A 767 -2.29 -16.84 37.41
C PHE A 767 -1.64 -17.20 36.07
N ALA A 768 -1.58 -18.48 35.71
CA ALA A 768 -1.01 -18.94 34.44
C ALA A 768 -1.80 -18.42 33.22
N VAL A 769 -3.14 -18.41 33.28
CA VAL A 769 -4.00 -17.87 32.21
C VAL A 769 -3.82 -16.36 32.08
N LYS A 770 -3.81 -15.62 33.20
CA LYS A 770 -3.58 -14.16 33.23
C LYS A 770 -2.19 -13.81 32.69
N TRP A 771 -1.16 -14.56 33.10
CA TRP A 771 0.21 -14.45 32.61
C TRP A 771 0.29 -14.71 31.10
N TYR A 772 -0.29 -15.81 30.63
CA TYR A 772 -0.30 -16.16 29.21
C TYR A 772 -1.08 -15.15 28.36
N ARG A 773 -2.18 -14.58 28.88
CA ARG A 773 -2.92 -13.51 28.19
C ARG A 773 -2.11 -12.25 28.01
N GLN A 774 -1.33 -11.88 29.02
CA GLN A 774 -0.62 -10.62 29.06
C GLN A 774 0.76 -10.70 28.39
N PHE A 775 1.42 -11.86 28.44
CA PHE A 775 2.81 -12.04 28.00
C PHE A 775 3.00 -13.16 26.97
N GLY A 776 1.96 -13.93 26.64
CA GLY A 776 2.08 -15.06 25.72
C GLY A 776 3.10 -16.10 26.21
N TRP A 777 4.03 -16.48 25.33
CA TRP A 777 5.17 -17.36 25.66
C TRP A 777 6.45 -16.60 26.02
N GLU A 778 6.40 -15.27 26.18
CA GLU A 778 7.56 -14.44 26.50
C GLU A 778 7.93 -14.54 28.00
N GLN A 779 9.23 -14.46 28.33
CA GLN A 779 9.72 -14.46 29.72
C GLN A 779 9.64 -13.05 30.32
N ASP A 780 9.05 -12.92 31.51
CA ASP A 780 9.02 -11.68 32.30
C ASP A 780 9.08 -11.96 33.83
N SER A 781 9.14 -10.92 34.66
CA SER A 781 9.23 -11.00 36.13
C SER A 781 7.87 -11.24 36.79
N SER A 782 7.77 -12.27 37.62
CA SER A 782 6.53 -12.69 38.29
C SER A 782 5.94 -11.68 39.29
N GLY A 783 6.67 -10.62 39.65
CA GLY A 783 6.29 -9.65 40.69
C GLY A 783 5.34 -8.53 40.25
N ILE A 784 4.79 -8.58 39.03
CA ILE A 784 3.94 -7.52 38.46
C ILE A 784 2.45 -7.94 38.37
N ALA A 785 2.14 -9.22 38.62
CA ALA A 785 0.83 -9.81 38.31
C ALA A 785 -0.06 -10.19 39.51
N ASP A 786 0.26 -9.72 40.73
CA ASP A 786 -0.64 -9.84 41.90
C ASP A 786 -1.83 -8.86 41.80
#